data_AF-A0A1H0T761-F1
#
_entry.id   AF-A0A1H0T761-F1
#
_cell.length_a   1.000
_cell.length_b   1.000
_cell.length_c   1.000
_cell.angle_alpha   90.00
_cell.angle_beta   90.00
_cell.angle_gamma   90.00
#
_symmetry.space_group_name_H-M   'P 1'
#
loop_
_entity.id
_entity.type
_entity.pdbx_description
1 polymer ?
#
loop_
_entity_poly.entity_id
_entity_poly.type
_entity_poly.pdbx_seq_one_letter_code
_entity_poly.pdbx_strand_id
1 'polypeptide(L)'
;MQEIFITAAPVGAVPRNIEPLGPKYLSAALSRHIAGLDAALEKGHGWEPVAEGGLLASESTRIPAGADFICSLAPTADVLDRWLRETGLHAQDGVFQYHQPDAPVARHLDAACFARIASRQTAAELVVHLTGQGWTGDGAGGLAWRHAGAVESYIPPELVERLHACGPGVVEGLAAAGWCRAGSGHALSGKGASCWLPIAPSAIVDECVAAVREGAAILHLHTRDHVGQAWRLPWLPMSLVTGPQPNRIVPDDYDAIVPRLRAEVPLAILNLSTSVRGGGDAEGAARREHLKPYAPDGTPPELSSLSPGEVLFQSGGGYHNTPAFLQQQLAHARRYGIRPEIEVFNRTILQEALGPFRPWLEEAGAPCLLMLVAGVDQHRRAGDALEDDSLIPAAQRQAIYASLQAGDAAGIDRALDMAVAALEPSVAAIRQQLPGSRISVLMPGPMQQLLPRLAVRLRLDGVRIGLEDGLTVPDRSVPGGMRKGRTAEQVRWLREELQALGCHVLSAEATRRLLQMPAAAHALFLAAMDATSHLATPQCPPSASPMAAVIGALSHLRPAFDRREQWLRGQLVRHSHSHGDSARAAAIARDLIRQAGLYVRCFIEERDRYPAQGASAFRPIHDIQPLNHAWELLLENGQDATFYQQALEGLASGAGVAPDGFLTRPSQRKGPDLRFLEYLASLSCRFSADRQHVENLDLRLQPGYAAFQATLFQAVEEAYRRMRAGSEAEPKHPGILAFDAGTGDTVDPADLRQAVRDSHWIMLPSTPTTHYAEGLQLSRGLSTTFLSHLRRMLPRQADGLRILGFVHAGLDGEGHPLIEASMLHNRFLLGTDREGSLVGHPSRLLYEALLLPRLVEHPARLLRNADGTVEREGGMPLYEDRSPARRIDFRSIEDIPPLRFLAHSSGIATMQQMDNAMRHDMERLGYSLLEQTELFNRNVVVSFASAADIASGTPGTPTVDVTAYNDIRSMAGTTTPDYAIPDAHRRRQALSARDANHRYEDTQWKLIRGASGKVVLRRIGVFLREDPARQHDSHSIRRYLEGAPEAVRHLLEQLHTMSGAPRFDFTLRRLASADAQPEPELQP
;
A
#
# COMPACT_ATOMS: atom_id res chain seq x y z
N MET A 1 -16.55 -17.56 -9.41
CA MET A 1 -16.37 -16.09 -9.38
C MET A 1 -15.39 -15.73 -10.48
N GLN A 2 -15.72 -14.81 -11.38
CA GLN A 2 -14.80 -14.38 -12.46
C GLN A 2 -13.75 -13.43 -11.90
N GLU A 3 -12.48 -13.63 -12.24
CA GLU A 3 -11.38 -12.75 -11.86
C GLU A 3 -11.08 -11.75 -12.98
N ILE A 4 -11.00 -10.45 -12.67
CA ILE A 4 -10.76 -9.39 -13.64
C ILE A 4 -9.71 -8.44 -13.08
N PHE A 5 -8.68 -8.10 -13.87
CA PHE A 5 -7.74 -7.03 -13.52
C PHE A 5 -8.13 -5.71 -14.20
N ILE A 6 -7.76 -4.59 -13.57
CA ILE A 6 -8.00 -3.24 -14.13
C ILE A 6 -6.69 -2.64 -14.63
N THR A 7 -6.70 -2.13 -15.85
CA THR A 7 -5.65 -1.28 -16.42
C THR A 7 -6.08 0.18 -16.33
N ALA A 8 -5.28 1.04 -15.69
CA ALA A 8 -5.51 2.47 -15.64
C ALA A 8 -4.71 3.20 -16.73
N ALA A 9 -5.36 4.06 -17.50
CA ALA A 9 -4.76 4.84 -18.59
C ALA A 9 -4.88 6.37 -18.34
N PRO A 10 -4.02 6.96 -17.49
CA PRO A 10 -4.25 8.30 -16.95
C PRO A 10 -3.93 9.47 -17.88
N VAL A 11 -3.14 9.27 -18.93
CA VAL A 11 -2.59 10.39 -19.73
C VAL A 11 -3.08 10.37 -21.18
N GLY A 12 -2.82 9.27 -21.89
CA GLY A 12 -3.19 9.12 -23.30
C GLY A 12 -2.61 10.13 -24.26
N ALA A 13 -3.12 10.10 -25.49
CA ALA A 13 -2.58 10.90 -26.59
C ALA A 13 -3.46 12.06 -27.07
N VAL A 14 -4.78 11.96 -26.91
CA VAL A 14 -5.75 12.92 -27.44
C VAL A 14 -6.17 13.99 -26.43
N PRO A 15 -6.51 13.66 -25.16
CA PRO A 15 -7.09 14.66 -24.28
C PRO A 15 -6.08 15.75 -23.93
N ARG A 16 -6.55 16.96 -23.60
CA ARG A 16 -5.69 18.09 -23.20
C ARG A 16 -5.91 18.50 -21.76
N ASN A 17 -4.84 18.88 -21.08
CA ASN A 17 -4.92 19.47 -19.75
C ASN A 17 -5.40 20.92 -19.86
N ILE A 18 -6.21 21.33 -18.88
CA ILE A 18 -6.61 22.72 -18.66
C ILE A 18 -6.09 23.14 -17.29
N GLU A 19 -5.36 24.25 -17.20
CA GLU A 19 -4.97 24.82 -15.91
C GLU A 19 -6.24 25.35 -15.20
N PRO A 20 -6.66 24.76 -14.06
CA PRO A 20 -7.89 25.18 -13.37
C PRO A 20 -7.85 26.64 -12.95
N LEU A 21 -6.70 27.16 -12.48
CA LEU A 21 -6.58 28.56 -12.03
C LEU A 21 -6.34 29.56 -13.18
N GLY A 22 -6.14 29.08 -14.40
CA GLY A 22 -5.88 29.91 -15.57
C GLY A 22 -7.15 30.53 -16.15
N PRO A 23 -7.04 31.58 -16.98
CA PRO A 23 -8.19 32.20 -17.62
C PRO A 23 -8.93 31.19 -18.51
N LYS A 24 -10.26 31.26 -18.51
CA LYS A 24 -11.12 30.44 -19.39
C LYS A 24 -11.70 31.24 -20.55
N TYR A 25 -11.53 32.56 -20.50
CA TYR A 25 -11.98 33.52 -21.50
C TYR A 25 -10.99 34.68 -21.56
N LEU A 26 -10.75 35.20 -22.77
CA LEU A 26 -9.97 36.40 -23.03
C LEU A 26 -10.77 37.32 -23.96
N SER A 27 -11.05 38.53 -23.50
CA SER A 27 -11.75 39.53 -24.32
C SER A 27 -10.93 39.91 -25.54
N ALA A 28 -11.58 39.98 -26.70
CA ALA A 28 -10.95 40.44 -27.93
C ALA A 28 -10.42 41.88 -27.81
N ALA A 29 -11.07 42.71 -26.98
CA ALA A 29 -10.64 44.08 -26.73
C ALA A 29 -9.38 44.17 -25.84
N LEU A 30 -9.03 43.10 -25.12
CA LEU A 30 -7.78 43.00 -24.36
C LEU A 30 -6.68 42.33 -25.19
N SER A 31 -6.99 41.23 -25.87
CA SER A 31 -6.00 40.40 -26.57
C SER A 31 -5.39 41.08 -27.79
N ARG A 32 -6.16 41.88 -28.54
CA ARG A 32 -5.69 42.64 -29.72
C ARG A 32 -4.51 43.57 -29.47
N HIS A 33 -4.32 43.99 -28.21
CA HIS A 33 -3.24 44.91 -27.82
C HIS A 33 -1.95 44.20 -27.40
N ILE A 34 -1.96 42.87 -27.33
CA ILE A 34 -0.77 42.06 -27.09
C ILE A 34 -0.30 41.52 -28.44
N ALA A 35 0.84 42.03 -28.92
CA ALA A 35 1.37 41.70 -30.23
C ALA A 35 1.51 40.18 -30.43
N GLY A 36 0.80 39.63 -31.42
CA GLY A 36 0.84 38.22 -31.80
C GLY A 36 -0.03 37.28 -30.96
N LEU A 37 -0.72 37.76 -29.91
CA LEU A 37 -1.52 36.90 -29.03
C LEU A 37 -2.73 36.32 -29.75
N ASP A 38 -3.50 37.13 -30.50
CA ASP A 38 -4.68 36.63 -31.23
C ASP A 38 -4.29 35.53 -32.22
N ALA A 39 -3.23 35.75 -33.00
CA ALA A 39 -2.72 34.73 -33.92
C ALA A 39 -2.27 33.45 -33.19
N ALA A 40 -1.76 33.58 -31.95
CA ALA A 40 -1.38 32.44 -31.12
C ALA A 40 -2.58 31.75 -30.47
N LEU A 41 -3.69 32.46 -30.20
CA LEU A 41 -4.94 31.86 -29.73
C LEU A 41 -5.66 31.12 -30.87
N GLU A 42 -5.73 31.72 -32.06
CA GLU A 42 -6.32 31.10 -33.26
C GLU A 42 -5.57 29.83 -33.69
N LYS A 43 -4.23 29.84 -33.59
CA LYS A 43 -3.39 28.66 -33.86
C LYS A 43 -3.24 27.75 -32.64
N GLY A 44 -3.49 28.27 -31.45
CA GLY A 44 -3.28 27.62 -30.17
C GLY A 44 -4.37 26.60 -29.92
N HIS A 45 -4.15 25.38 -30.40
CA HIS A 45 -5.02 24.21 -30.22
C HIS A 45 -5.76 24.22 -28.88
N GLY A 46 -7.02 24.70 -28.88
CA GLY A 46 -7.82 24.79 -27.66
C GLY A 46 -8.60 26.06 -27.43
N TRP A 47 -8.21 27.20 -27.99
CA TRP A 47 -8.97 28.43 -27.88
C TRP A 47 -9.88 28.58 -29.10
N GLU A 48 -11.16 28.89 -28.87
CA GLU A 48 -12.17 29.07 -29.91
C GLU A 48 -12.68 30.52 -29.86
N PRO A 49 -12.85 31.20 -31.01
CA PRO A 49 -13.48 32.51 -31.04
C PRO A 49 -14.94 32.37 -30.61
N VAL A 50 -15.40 33.30 -29.77
CA VAL A 50 -16.77 33.33 -29.25
C VAL A 50 -17.40 34.70 -29.45
N ALA A 51 -18.69 34.69 -29.79
CA ALA A 51 -19.51 35.90 -29.86
C ALA A 51 -19.86 36.41 -28.45
N GLU A 52 -20.46 37.59 -28.39
CA GLU A 52 -21.02 38.11 -27.14
C GLU A 52 -22.16 37.24 -26.61
N GLY A 53 -22.42 37.31 -25.29
CA GLY A 53 -23.57 36.64 -24.67
C GLY A 53 -23.23 35.45 -23.76
N GLY A 54 -21.95 35.09 -23.65
CA GLY A 54 -21.46 34.14 -22.65
C GLY A 54 -21.53 34.70 -21.22
N LEU A 55 -21.34 33.83 -20.23
CA LEU A 55 -21.21 34.22 -18.82
C LEU A 55 -19.80 33.93 -18.31
N LEU A 56 -19.22 34.88 -17.58
CA LEU A 56 -17.89 34.81 -17.02
C LEU A 56 -17.93 34.95 -15.50
N ALA A 57 -17.19 34.09 -14.82
CA ALA A 57 -16.85 34.16 -13.41
C ALA A 57 -15.33 34.26 -13.32
N SER A 58 -14.79 35.46 -13.13
CA SER A 58 -13.34 35.70 -13.06
C SER A 58 -12.99 36.61 -11.89
N GLU A 59 -12.12 36.11 -11.02
CA GLU A 59 -11.52 36.87 -9.93
C GLU A 59 -10.05 37.24 -10.20
N SER A 60 -9.40 36.61 -11.18
CA SER A 60 -7.98 36.83 -11.46
C SER A 60 -7.69 38.06 -12.32
N THR A 61 -8.65 38.51 -13.13
CA THR A 61 -8.48 39.70 -13.98
C THR A 61 -8.69 40.96 -13.16
N ARG A 62 -7.59 41.63 -12.79
CA ARG A 62 -7.62 42.91 -12.06
C ARG A 62 -6.64 43.89 -12.72
N ILE A 63 -7.18 45.00 -13.19
CA ILE A 63 -6.41 46.00 -13.94
C ILE A 63 -6.44 47.33 -13.19
N PRO A 64 -5.30 47.85 -12.69
CA PRO A 64 -5.27 49.19 -12.13
C PRO A 64 -5.71 50.22 -13.18
N ALA A 65 -6.63 51.11 -12.83
CA ALA A 65 -7.15 52.13 -13.74
C ALA A 65 -6.06 53.09 -14.25
N GLY A 66 -5.01 53.29 -13.45
CA GLY A 66 -3.83 54.07 -13.82
C GLY A 66 -2.70 53.27 -14.49
N ALA A 67 -2.94 52.02 -14.89
CA ALA A 67 -1.90 51.22 -15.55
C ALA A 67 -1.53 51.84 -16.91
N ASP A 68 -0.23 51.97 -17.19
CA ASP A 68 0.28 52.59 -18.43
C ASP A 68 -0.34 51.98 -19.69
N PHE A 69 -0.61 50.68 -19.69
CA PHE A 69 -1.22 50.00 -20.83
C PHE A 69 -2.68 50.42 -21.05
N ILE A 70 -3.43 50.72 -19.98
CA ILE A 70 -4.80 51.25 -20.08
C ILE A 70 -4.78 52.68 -20.56
N CYS A 71 -3.88 53.52 -20.03
CA CYS A 71 -3.75 54.91 -20.44
C CYS A 71 -3.42 55.03 -21.95
N SER A 72 -2.66 54.06 -22.48
CA SER A 72 -2.39 53.92 -23.92
C SER A 72 -3.59 53.42 -24.72
N LEU A 73 -4.34 52.46 -24.17
CA LEU A 73 -5.44 51.77 -24.86
C LEU A 73 -6.73 52.62 -24.91
N ALA A 74 -6.99 53.40 -23.86
CA ALA A 74 -8.17 54.24 -23.71
C ALA A 74 -7.77 55.65 -23.23
N PRO A 75 -7.19 56.49 -24.11
CA PRO A 75 -6.63 57.78 -23.73
C PRO A 75 -7.69 58.86 -23.39
N THR A 76 -8.97 58.60 -23.67
CA THR A 76 -10.08 59.52 -23.36
C THR A 76 -11.21 58.79 -22.63
N ALA A 77 -12.01 59.55 -21.87
CA ALA A 77 -13.14 59.02 -21.13
C ALA A 77 -14.14 58.28 -22.03
N ASP A 78 -14.47 58.83 -23.21
CA ASP A 78 -15.41 58.19 -24.15
C ASP A 78 -14.90 56.86 -24.71
N VAL A 79 -13.58 56.75 -24.93
CA VAL A 79 -12.94 55.51 -25.41
C VAL A 79 -12.90 54.48 -24.27
N LEU A 80 -12.60 54.92 -23.04
CA LEU A 80 -12.62 54.06 -21.86
C LEU A 80 -14.03 53.50 -21.62
N ASP A 81 -15.06 54.34 -21.70
CA ASP A 81 -16.46 53.94 -21.52
C ASP A 81 -16.91 52.90 -22.55
N ARG A 82 -16.51 53.09 -23.81
CA ARG A 82 -16.75 52.12 -24.89
C ARG A 82 -16.01 50.82 -24.64
N TRP A 83 -14.75 50.90 -24.24
CA TRP A 83 -13.92 49.74 -23.95
C TRP A 83 -14.44 48.91 -22.76
N LEU A 84 -14.91 49.58 -21.70
CA LEU A 84 -15.55 48.90 -20.55
C LEU A 84 -16.82 48.15 -20.98
N ARG A 85 -17.63 48.75 -21.86
CA ARG A 85 -18.81 48.06 -22.44
C ARG A 85 -18.42 46.88 -23.32
N GLU A 86 -17.38 47.01 -24.15
CA GLU A 86 -16.89 45.94 -25.02
C GLU A 86 -16.23 44.78 -24.25
N THR A 87 -15.52 45.08 -23.17
CA THR A 87 -14.87 44.06 -22.33
C THR A 87 -15.83 43.41 -21.33
N GLY A 88 -16.84 44.14 -20.85
CA GLY A 88 -17.68 43.72 -19.73
C GLY A 88 -17.03 43.96 -18.37
N LEU A 89 -15.97 44.77 -18.30
CA LEU A 89 -15.29 45.13 -17.05
C LEU A 89 -16.05 46.26 -16.34
N HIS A 90 -16.05 46.19 -15.00
CA HIS A 90 -16.59 47.22 -14.12
C HIS A 90 -15.45 48.02 -13.49
N ALA A 91 -15.62 49.34 -13.42
CA ALA A 91 -14.69 50.25 -12.77
C ALA A 91 -15.10 50.49 -11.31
N GLN A 92 -14.25 50.10 -10.35
CA GLN A 92 -14.48 50.37 -8.93
C GLN A 92 -13.16 50.49 -8.17
N ASP A 93 -13.05 51.47 -7.27
CA ASP A 93 -11.88 51.70 -6.41
C ASP A 93 -10.53 51.79 -7.15
N GLY A 94 -10.55 52.35 -8.37
CA GLY A 94 -9.34 52.48 -9.18
C GLY A 94 -8.85 51.17 -9.81
N VAL A 95 -9.69 50.14 -9.88
CA VAL A 95 -9.39 48.85 -10.53
C VAL A 95 -10.55 48.46 -11.48
N PHE A 96 -10.22 47.92 -12.64
CA PHE A 96 -11.18 47.26 -13.53
C PHE A 96 -11.16 45.75 -13.30
N GLN A 97 -12.35 45.18 -13.11
CA GLN A 97 -12.55 43.75 -12.84
C GLN A 97 -13.96 43.29 -13.26
N TYR A 98 -14.18 41.98 -13.37
CA TYR A 98 -15.44 41.41 -13.86
C TYR A 98 -16.56 41.26 -12.82
N HIS A 99 -16.22 41.27 -11.53
CA HIS A 99 -17.16 41.15 -10.42
C HIS A 99 -17.11 42.42 -9.55
N GLN A 100 -18.17 42.70 -8.79
CA GLN A 100 -18.14 43.81 -7.83
C GLN A 100 -17.35 43.41 -6.58
N PRO A 101 -16.49 44.28 -6.01
CA PRO A 101 -15.72 43.98 -4.80
C PRO A 101 -16.59 43.51 -3.62
N ASP A 102 -17.78 44.09 -3.47
CA ASP A 102 -18.73 43.78 -2.38
C ASP A 102 -19.62 42.55 -2.68
N ALA A 103 -19.52 41.99 -3.89
CA ALA A 103 -20.25 40.81 -4.35
C ALA A 103 -19.31 39.89 -5.17
N PRO A 104 -18.38 39.18 -4.50
CA PRO A 104 -17.44 38.28 -5.16
C PRO A 104 -18.17 37.10 -5.79
N VAL A 105 -17.48 36.41 -6.70
CA VAL A 105 -18.01 35.21 -7.35
C VAL A 105 -18.30 34.14 -6.30
N ALA A 106 -19.54 33.63 -6.27
CA ALA A 106 -19.91 32.58 -5.36
C ALA A 106 -19.08 31.32 -5.64
N ARG A 107 -18.41 30.79 -4.61
CA ARG A 107 -17.62 29.54 -4.72
C ARG A 107 -18.48 28.28 -4.66
N HIS A 108 -19.79 28.43 -4.51
CA HIS A 108 -20.74 27.34 -4.37
C HIS A 108 -22.00 27.61 -5.20
N LEU A 109 -22.34 26.68 -6.08
CA LEU A 109 -23.60 26.61 -6.81
C LEU A 109 -24.42 25.48 -6.19
N ASP A 110 -25.39 25.81 -5.36
CA ASP A 110 -26.15 24.84 -4.57
C ASP A 110 -27.19 24.06 -5.39
N ALA A 111 -27.82 23.07 -4.76
CA ALA A 111 -28.89 22.28 -5.39
C ALA A 111 -30.08 23.15 -5.84
N ALA A 112 -30.37 24.26 -5.17
CA ALA A 112 -31.44 25.17 -5.55
C ALA A 112 -31.14 25.88 -6.87
N CYS A 113 -29.87 26.21 -7.15
CA CYS A 113 -29.43 26.75 -8.42
C CYS A 113 -29.71 25.77 -9.57
N PHE A 114 -29.37 24.50 -9.39
CA PHE A 114 -29.60 23.46 -10.41
C PHE A 114 -31.05 23.03 -10.53
N ALA A 115 -31.84 23.09 -9.46
CA ALA A 115 -33.28 22.78 -9.48
C ALA A 115 -34.08 23.72 -10.41
N ARG A 116 -33.56 24.91 -10.72
CA ARG A 116 -34.17 25.83 -11.70
C ARG A 116 -34.01 25.36 -13.15
N ILE A 117 -33.11 24.42 -13.42
CA ILE A 117 -32.84 23.91 -14.77
C ILE A 117 -33.77 22.73 -15.04
N ALA A 118 -34.88 22.97 -15.73
CA ALA A 118 -35.90 21.94 -16.03
C ALA A 118 -35.35 20.77 -16.89
N SER A 119 -34.38 21.04 -17.77
CA SER A 119 -33.76 20.03 -18.62
C SER A 119 -32.61 19.30 -17.90
N ARG A 120 -32.80 18.01 -17.62
CA ARG A 120 -31.74 17.15 -17.05
C ARG A 120 -30.49 17.11 -17.95
N GLN A 121 -30.67 17.12 -19.26
CA GLN A 121 -29.57 17.14 -20.21
C GLN A 121 -28.77 18.44 -20.10
N THR A 122 -29.44 19.59 -20.06
CA THR A 122 -28.79 20.89 -19.95
C THR A 122 -28.07 21.03 -18.61
N ALA A 123 -28.65 20.52 -17.51
CA ALA A 123 -27.98 20.45 -16.22
C ALA A 123 -26.72 19.58 -16.27
N ALA A 124 -26.78 18.41 -16.91
CA ALA A 124 -25.63 17.52 -17.08
C ALA A 124 -24.52 18.18 -17.92
N GLU A 125 -24.88 18.86 -19.02
CA GLU A 125 -23.95 19.60 -19.86
C GLU A 125 -23.25 20.71 -19.08
N LEU A 126 -23.99 21.49 -18.29
CA LEU A 126 -23.43 22.53 -17.42
C LEU A 126 -22.48 21.93 -16.38
N VAL A 127 -22.86 20.84 -15.71
CA VAL A 127 -22.01 20.16 -14.72
C VAL A 127 -20.73 19.65 -15.36
N VAL A 128 -20.80 18.95 -16.49
CA VAL A 128 -19.61 18.44 -17.20
C VAL A 128 -18.71 19.59 -17.67
N HIS A 129 -19.29 20.70 -18.11
CA HIS A 129 -18.56 21.89 -18.54
C HIS A 129 -17.80 22.55 -17.38
N LEU A 130 -18.49 22.85 -16.28
CA LEU A 130 -17.89 23.50 -15.10
C LEU A 130 -16.87 22.60 -14.40
N THR A 131 -17.17 21.29 -14.27
CA THR A 131 -16.23 20.34 -13.65
C THR A 131 -14.99 20.08 -14.50
N GLY A 132 -15.05 20.37 -15.81
CA GLY A 132 -13.88 20.38 -16.69
C GLY A 132 -12.96 21.59 -16.47
N GLN A 133 -13.45 22.64 -15.81
CA GLN A 133 -12.74 23.89 -15.56
C GLN A 133 -12.19 24.00 -14.12
N GLY A 134 -12.53 23.08 -13.22
CA GLY A 134 -12.04 23.03 -11.83
C GLY A 134 -13.13 22.92 -10.77
N TRP A 135 -14.42 22.98 -11.14
CA TRP A 135 -15.50 22.75 -10.20
C TRP A 135 -15.57 21.27 -9.78
N THR A 136 -16.08 21.01 -8.58
CA THR A 136 -16.24 19.68 -8.00
C THR A 136 -17.62 19.50 -7.40
N GLY A 137 -18.11 18.27 -7.28
CA GLY A 137 -19.36 18.01 -6.55
C GLY A 137 -19.25 18.43 -5.08
N ASP A 138 -20.32 18.99 -4.54
CA ASP A 138 -20.41 19.33 -3.10
C ASP A 138 -20.91 18.16 -2.24
N GLY A 139 -21.46 17.10 -2.86
CA GLY A 139 -22.07 15.95 -2.21
C GLY A 139 -23.55 16.15 -1.80
N ALA A 140 -24.12 17.32 -2.08
CA ALA A 140 -25.46 17.75 -1.71
C ALA A 140 -26.31 18.19 -2.91
N GLY A 141 -25.95 17.79 -4.13
CA GLY A 141 -26.68 18.15 -5.35
C GLY A 141 -26.22 19.43 -6.04
N GLY A 142 -25.06 19.98 -5.66
CA GLY A 142 -24.47 21.19 -6.23
C GLY A 142 -23.00 21.04 -6.62
N LEU A 143 -22.35 22.18 -6.93
CA LEU A 143 -20.94 22.27 -7.31
C LEU A 143 -20.19 23.29 -6.47
N ALA A 144 -18.97 22.97 -6.06
CA ALA A 144 -18.08 23.85 -5.30
C ALA A 144 -16.73 24.04 -5.99
N TRP A 145 -16.23 25.28 -5.92
CA TRP A 145 -14.86 25.66 -6.27
C TRP A 145 -13.94 25.45 -5.05
N ARG A 146 -13.21 24.34 -5.04
CA ARG A 146 -12.37 23.91 -3.91
C ARG A 146 -10.90 24.32 -4.02
N HIS A 147 -10.50 24.92 -5.14
CA HIS A 147 -9.14 25.45 -5.26
C HIS A 147 -8.95 26.63 -4.29
N ALA A 148 -7.74 26.84 -3.77
CA ALA A 148 -7.45 27.99 -2.90
C ALA A 148 -7.37 29.33 -3.65
N GLY A 149 -7.11 29.28 -4.96
CA GLY A 149 -6.98 30.45 -5.82
C GLY A 149 -8.31 31.10 -6.24
N ALA A 150 -8.19 32.07 -7.14
CA ALA A 150 -9.28 32.79 -7.80
C ALA A 150 -10.25 31.83 -8.53
N VAL A 151 -11.55 32.13 -8.52
CA VAL A 151 -12.53 31.47 -9.39
C VAL A 151 -12.30 31.94 -10.82
N GLU A 152 -12.16 30.98 -11.74
CA GLU A 152 -12.00 31.22 -13.16
C GLU A 152 -12.87 30.25 -13.95
N SER A 153 -13.96 30.75 -14.53
CA SER A 153 -14.89 29.94 -15.30
C SER A 153 -15.67 30.73 -16.35
N TYR A 154 -15.96 30.08 -17.47
CA TYR A 154 -16.71 30.66 -18.58
C TYR A 154 -17.78 29.70 -19.08
N ILE A 155 -18.97 30.20 -19.38
CA ILE A 155 -20.09 29.48 -20.02
C ILE A 155 -20.30 30.11 -21.40
N PRO A 156 -20.21 29.34 -22.49
CA PRO A 156 -20.32 29.87 -23.84
C PRO A 156 -21.76 30.26 -24.20
N PRO A 157 -21.97 31.16 -25.18
CA PRO A 157 -23.28 31.74 -25.48
C PRO A 157 -24.34 30.67 -25.77
N GLU A 158 -23.99 29.62 -26.52
CA GLU A 158 -24.93 28.55 -26.87
C GLU A 158 -25.44 27.77 -25.64
N LEU A 159 -24.64 27.64 -24.58
CA LEU A 159 -25.07 27.00 -23.35
C LEU A 159 -25.89 27.97 -22.49
N VAL A 160 -25.55 29.26 -22.50
CA VAL A 160 -26.36 30.31 -21.83
C VAL A 160 -27.76 30.39 -22.45
N GLU A 161 -27.88 30.35 -23.77
CA GLU A 161 -29.18 30.33 -24.47
C GLU A 161 -30.03 29.13 -24.07
N ARG A 162 -29.43 27.92 -24.00
CA ARG A 162 -30.13 26.72 -23.52
C ARG A 162 -30.54 26.83 -22.05
N LEU A 163 -29.71 27.42 -21.20
CA LEU A 163 -30.04 27.66 -19.80
C LEU A 163 -31.19 28.65 -19.65
N HIS A 164 -31.21 29.72 -20.45
CA HIS A 164 -32.30 30.68 -20.48
C HIS A 164 -33.62 30.03 -20.94
N ALA A 165 -33.57 29.14 -21.92
CA ALA A 165 -34.73 28.38 -22.40
C ALA A 165 -35.30 27.40 -21.36
N CYS A 166 -34.54 27.02 -20.33
CA CYS A 166 -35.01 26.11 -19.27
C CYS A 166 -35.98 26.77 -18.27
N GLY A 167 -36.04 28.10 -18.21
CA GLY A 167 -36.98 28.84 -17.37
C GLY A 167 -36.46 30.20 -16.89
N PRO A 168 -37.36 31.13 -16.53
CA PRO A 168 -36.97 32.42 -15.98
C PRO A 168 -36.26 32.23 -14.63
N GLY A 169 -35.16 32.93 -14.39
CA GLY A 169 -34.43 32.91 -13.12
C GLY A 169 -33.16 32.04 -13.10
N VAL A 170 -32.88 31.24 -14.14
CA VAL A 170 -31.65 30.42 -14.21
C VAL A 170 -30.41 31.30 -14.40
N VAL A 171 -30.43 32.14 -15.45
CA VAL A 171 -29.32 33.05 -15.77
C VAL A 171 -29.22 34.15 -14.73
N GLU A 172 -30.35 34.65 -14.23
CA GLU A 172 -30.41 35.64 -13.16
C GLU A 172 -29.84 35.08 -11.85
N GLY A 173 -30.05 33.79 -11.57
CA GLY A 173 -29.46 33.11 -10.42
C GLY A 173 -27.93 33.02 -10.52
N LEU A 174 -27.39 32.74 -11.71
CA LEU A 174 -25.94 32.79 -11.95
C LEU A 174 -25.41 34.22 -11.83
N ALA A 175 -26.14 35.22 -12.34
CA ALA A 175 -25.76 36.62 -12.19
C ALA A 175 -25.73 37.07 -10.71
N ALA A 176 -26.72 36.65 -9.91
CA ALA A 176 -26.73 36.87 -8.47
C ALA A 176 -25.59 36.15 -7.74
N ALA A 177 -25.05 35.07 -8.33
CA ALA A 177 -23.86 34.37 -7.87
C ALA A 177 -22.54 35.00 -8.36
N GLY A 178 -22.57 36.20 -8.94
CA GLY A 178 -21.39 36.96 -9.36
C GLY A 178 -20.91 36.66 -10.79
N TRP A 179 -21.70 35.97 -11.61
CA TRP A 179 -21.38 35.76 -13.03
C TRP A 179 -21.79 36.99 -13.86
N CYS A 180 -20.88 37.51 -14.69
CA CYS A 180 -21.14 38.66 -15.55
C CYS A 180 -21.29 38.25 -17.02
N ARG A 181 -21.94 39.11 -17.84
CA ARG A 181 -21.96 38.90 -19.29
C ARG A 181 -20.58 39.17 -19.89
N ALA A 182 -20.14 38.29 -20.76
CA ALA A 182 -18.89 38.44 -21.51
C ALA A 182 -19.15 39.00 -22.92
N GLY A 183 -18.26 39.89 -23.37
CA GLY A 183 -18.21 40.36 -24.76
C GLY A 183 -17.62 39.32 -25.71
N SER A 184 -17.34 39.72 -26.96
CA SER A 184 -16.65 38.84 -27.91
C SER A 184 -15.18 38.61 -27.52
N GLY A 185 -14.64 37.45 -27.88
CA GLY A 185 -13.29 37.07 -27.44
C GLY A 185 -12.90 35.66 -27.85
N HIS A 186 -11.98 35.08 -27.07
CA HIS A 186 -11.56 33.70 -27.19
C HIS A 186 -11.89 32.96 -25.91
N ALA A 187 -12.54 31.80 -26.03
CA ALA A 187 -12.83 30.93 -24.90
C ALA A 187 -12.03 29.64 -25.00
N LEU A 188 -11.61 29.11 -23.85
CA LEU A 188 -10.93 27.84 -23.79
C LEU A 188 -11.95 26.71 -23.98
N SER A 189 -11.79 25.93 -25.04
CA SER A 189 -12.65 24.80 -25.38
C SER A 189 -12.46 23.64 -24.42
N GLY A 190 -13.56 23.25 -23.77
CA GLY A 190 -13.64 22.04 -22.94
C GLY A 190 -13.73 20.73 -23.73
N LYS A 191 -13.83 20.80 -25.06
CA LYS A 191 -13.92 19.61 -25.93
C LYS A 191 -12.60 18.84 -25.88
N GLY A 192 -12.69 17.56 -25.52
CA GLY A 192 -11.51 16.69 -25.36
C GLY A 192 -10.53 17.19 -24.30
N ALA A 193 -10.97 17.99 -23.33
CA ALA A 193 -10.08 18.59 -22.35
C ALA A 193 -10.60 18.42 -20.91
N SER A 194 -9.67 18.46 -19.95
CA SER A 194 -9.96 18.28 -18.52
C SER A 194 -8.85 18.89 -17.67
N CYS A 195 -9.20 19.59 -16.59
CA CYS A 195 -8.23 20.02 -15.59
C CYS A 195 -7.62 18.88 -14.76
N TRP A 196 -8.23 17.69 -14.83
CA TRP A 196 -7.78 16.49 -14.13
C TRP A 196 -6.72 15.69 -14.90
N LEU A 197 -6.42 16.07 -16.15
CA LEU A 197 -5.47 15.33 -16.98
C LEU A 197 -4.02 15.57 -16.51
N PRO A 198 -3.30 14.58 -15.99
CA PRO A 198 -1.92 14.76 -15.58
C PRO A 198 -1.00 14.78 -16.80
N ILE A 199 -0.18 15.83 -16.92
CA ILE A 199 0.84 15.94 -17.98
C ILE A 199 2.26 16.14 -17.43
N ALA A 200 2.41 16.58 -16.19
CA ALA A 200 3.70 16.70 -15.52
C ALA A 200 4.09 15.37 -14.86
N PRO A 201 5.39 15.00 -14.79
CA PRO A 201 5.84 13.76 -14.18
C PRO A 201 5.26 13.50 -12.78
N SER A 202 5.23 14.52 -11.91
CA SER A 202 4.67 14.38 -10.56
C SER A 202 3.18 14.11 -10.56
N ALA A 203 2.41 14.84 -11.38
CA ALA A 203 0.97 14.65 -11.50
C ALA A 203 0.63 13.25 -12.07
N ILE A 204 1.45 12.75 -13.00
CA ILE A 204 1.29 11.39 -13.55
C ILE A 204 1.49 10.36 -12.44
N VAL A 205 2.57 10.48 -11.66
CA VAL A 205 2.82 9.58 -10.52
C VAL A 205 1.66 9.64 -9.52
N ASP A 206 1.22 10.82 -9.12
CA ASP A 206 0.17 10.99 -8.11
C ASP A 206 -1.17 10.39 -8.57
N GLU A 207 -1.51 10.55 -9.85
CA GLU A 207 -2.71 9.94 -10.45
C GLU A 207 -2.61 8.42 -10.53
N CYS A 208 -1.45 7.88 -10.93
CA CYS A 208 -1.19 6.45 -10.97
C CYS A 208 -1.28 5.80 -9.58
N VAL A 209 -0.65 6.41 -8.58
CA VAL A 209 -0.70 5.92 -7.19
C VAL A 209 -2.15 5.92 -6.70
N ALA A 210 -2.91 6.99 -6.97
CA ALA A 210 -4.33 7.04 -6.64
C ALA A 210 -5.14 5.94 -7.36
N ALA A 211 -4.87 5.67 -8.64
CA ALA A 211 -5.54 4.61 -9.39
C ALA A 211 -5.24 3.21 -8.84
N VAL A 212 -3.98 2.92 -8.46
CA VAL A 212 -3.61 1.63 -7.82
C VAL A 212 -4.35 1.44 -6.51
N ARG A 213 -4.43 2.50 -5.69
CA ARG A 213 -5.20 2.47 -4.43
C ARG A 213 -6.66 2.14 -4.68
N GLU A 214 -7.24 2.61 -5.77
CA GLU A 214 -8.63 2.32 -6.12
C GLU A 214 -8.85 0.93 -6.75
N GLY A 215 -7.78 0.22 -7.12
CA GLY A 215 -7.84 -1.17 -7.60
C GLY A 215 -7.18 -1.44 -8.96
N ALA A 216 -6.49 -0.46 -9.55
CA ALA A 216 -5.73 -0.70 -10.77
C ALA A 216 -4.51 -1.61 -10.51
N ALA A 217 -4.31 -2.58 -11.39
CA ALA A 217 -3.17 -3.50 -11.34
C ALA A 217 -2.08 -3.12 -12.36
N ILE A 218 -2.50 -2.63 -13.53
CA ILE A 218 -1.62 -2.23 -14.64
C ILE A 218 -1.77 -0.72 -14.87
N LEU A 219 -0.66 -0.03 -15.13
CA LEU A 219 -0.59 1.39 -15.43
C LEU A 219 -0.12 1.59 -16.87
N HIS A 220 -1.01 2.03 -17.76
CA HIS A 220 -0.70 2.34 -19.15
C HIS A 220 -0.29 3.81 -19.28
N LEU A 221 0.98 4.07 -19.59
CA LEU A 221 1.58 5.39 -19.47
C LEU A 221 1.92 6.01 -20.82
N HIS A 222 1.64 7.31 -20.90
CA HIS A 222 2.08 8.21 -21.95
C HIS A 222 2.81 9.39 -21.31
N THR A 223 3.64 10.07 -22.10
CA THR A 223 4.22 11.37 -21.77
C THR A 223 3.79 12.41 -22.82
N ARG A 224 3.87 13.69 -22.46
CA ARG A 224 3.47 14.80 -23.31
C ARG A 224 4.66 15.72 -23.51
N ASP A 225 4.81 16.22 -24.72
CA ASP A 225 5.76 17.30 -24.95
C ASP A 225 5.17 18.63 -24.44
N HIS A 226 6.02 19.47 -23.86
CA HIS A 226 5.64 20.76 -23.30
C HIS A 226 5.91 21.91 -24.28
N VAL A 227 5.57 21.69 -25.57
CA VAL A 227 5.77 22.69 -26.62
C VAL A 227 4.66 23.74 -26.53
N GLY A 228 4.98 24.89 -25.95
CA GLY A 228 4.04 26.00 -25.83
C GLY A 228 4.73 27.34 -25.67
N GLN A 229 4.07 28.41 -26.12
CA GLN A 229 4.50 29.78 -25.90
C GLN A 229 3.84 30.31 -24.63
N ALA A 230 4.67 30.82 -23.72
CA ALA A 230 4.21 31.50 -22.51
C ALA A 230 4.03 33.00 -22.77
N TRP A 231 2.88 33.54 -22.36
CA TRP A 231 2.48 34.94 -22.51
C TRP A 231 2.32 35.57 -21.13
N ARG A 232 3.08 36.64 -20.86
CA ARG A 232 2.90 37.44 -19.64
C ARG A 232 1.90 38.55 -19.93
N LEU A 233 0.69 38.44 -19.39
CA LEU A 233 -0.36 39.44 -19.58
C LEU A 233 -0.34 40.45 -18.41
N PRO A 234 -0.42 41.77 -18.65
CA PRO A 234 -0.37 42.79 -17.59
C PRO A 234 -1.44 42.67 -16.49
N TRP A 235 -2.52 41.94 -16.78
CA TRP A 235 -3.71 41.83 -15.93
C TRP A 235 -3.94 40.44 -15.35
N LEU A 236 -3.03 39.49 -15.62
CA LEU A 236 -3.07 38.16 -15.03
C LEU A 236 -1.90 37.96 -14.06
N PRO A 237 -2.14 37.32 -12.91
CA PRO A 237 -1.07 36.99 -11.95
C PRO A 237 -0.16 35.85 -12.43
N MET A 238 -0.54 35.14 -13.49
CA MET A 238 0.18 33.99 -14.04
C MET A 238 0.36 34.10 -15.55
N SER A 239 1.37 33.41 -16.09
CA SER A 239 1.60 33.32 -17.53
C SER A 239 0.55 32.43 -18.20
N LEU A 240 -0.02 32.90 -19.29
CA LEU A 240 -0.87 32.09 -20.17
C LEU A 240 0.02 31.23 -21.07
N VAL A 241 -0.19 29.92 -21.08
CA VAL A 241 0.53 29.02 -21.99
C VAL A 241 -0.38 28.63 -23.16
N THR A 242 0.05 28.91 -24.39
CA THR A 242 -0.65 28.53 -25.62
C THR A 242 0.18 27.52 -26.40
N GLY A 243 -0.42 26.46 -26.91
CA GLY A 243 0.27 25.48 -27.74
C GLY A 243 -0.38 24.10 -27.68
N PRO A 244 0.02 23.16 -28.56
CA PRO A 244 -0.42 21.78 -28.47
C PRO A 244 0.18 21.11 -27.23
N GLN A 245 -0.44 20.02 -26.79
CA GLN A 245 0.12 19.11 -25.78
C GLN A 245 0.29 17.72 -26.42
N PRO A 246 1.15 17.61 -27.46
CA PRO A 246 1.18 16.41 -28.28
C PRO A 246 1.72 15.23 -27.47
N ASN A 247 1.21 14.05 -27.78
CA ASN A 247 1.80 12.82 -27.29
C ASN A 247 3.20 12.65 -27.85
N ARG A 248 4.17 12.44 -26.95
CA ARG A 248 5.57 12.26 -27.28
C ARG A 248 6.20 11.41 -26.21
N ILE A 249 7.04 10.47 -26.61
CA ILE A 249 7.91 9.78 -25.67
C ILE A 249 8.99 10.79 -25.25
N VAL A 250 8.94 11.20 -23.99
CA VAL A 250 9.94 12.06 -23.35
C VAL A 250 10.75 11.17 -22.38
N PRO A 251 11.97 10.74 -22.74
CA PRO A 251 12.77 9.84 -21.89
C PRO A 251 13.04 10.40 -20.49
N ASP A 252 13.29 11.70 -20.37
CA ASP A 252 13.57 12.36 -19.09
C ASP A 252 12.35 12.32 -18.14
N ASP A 253 11.14 12.47 -18.68
CA ASP A 253 9.91 12.32 -17.89
C ASP A 253 9.78 10.88 -17.39
N TYR A 254 10.06 9.88 -18.22
CA TYR A 254 10.05 8.49 -17.76
C TYR A 254 11.15 8.20 -16.72
N ASP A 255 12.32 8.82 -16.85
CA ASP A 255 13.40 8.75 -15.85
C ASP A 255 12.98 9.36 -14.50
N ALA A 256 12.00 10.26 -14.48
CA ALA A 256 11.38 10.77 -13.25
C ALA A 256 10.17 9.93 -12.77
N ILE A 257 9.35 9.42 -13.69
CA ILE A 257 8.10 8.70 -13.39
C ILE A 257 8.36 7.27 -12.90
N VAL A 258 9.13 6.48 -13.66
CA VAL A 258 9.26 5.03 -13.44
C VAL A 258 9.90 4.72 -12.08
N PRO A 259 11.02 5.35 -11.68
CA PRO A 259 11.61 5.10 -10.36
C PRO A 259 10.68 5.47 -9.20
N ARG A 260 9.94 6.59 -9.31
CA ARG A 260 8.95 6.99 -8.30
C ARG A 260 7.81 5.99 -8.19
N LEU A 261 7.25 5.52 -9.31
CA LEU A 261 6.20 4.50 -9.28
C LEU A 261 6.68 3.19 -8.66
N ARG A 262 7.89 2.73 -9.00
CA ARG A 262 8.49 1.53 -8.39
C ARG A 262 8.69 1.68 -6.87
N ALA A 263 8.88 2.89 -6.38
CA ALA A 263 9.00 3.16 -4.94
C ALA A 263 7.67 3.31 -4.20
N GLU A 264 6.66 3.90 -4.85
CA GLU A 264 5.36 4.19 -4.22
C GLU A 264 4.35 3.05 -4.37
N VAL A 265 4.40 2.32 -5.48
CA VAL A 265 3.51 1.20 -5.84
C VAL A 265 4.32 0.05 -6.48
N PRO A 266 5.26 -0.58 -5.73
CA PRO A 266 6.24 -1.54 -6.27
C PRO A 266 5.63 -2.76 -6.96
N LEU A 267 4.39 -3.11 -6.62
CA LEU A 267 3.68 -4.25 -7.21
C LEU A 267 2.88 -3.90 -8.46
N ALA A 268 2.64 -2.62 -8.76
CA ALA A 268 1.98 -2.21 -10.00
C ALA A 268 2.78 -2.68 -11.22
N ILE A 269 2.08 -3.06 -12.28
CA ILE A 269 2.69 -3.46 -13.55
C ILE A 269 2.73 -2.24 -14.46
N LEU A 270 3.92 -1.85 -14.92
CA LEU A 270 4.09 -0.68 -15.77
C LEU A 270 3.99 -1.10 -17.24
N ASN A 271 3.09 -0.44 -17.98
CA ASN A 271 2.90 -0.60 -19.41
C ASN A 271 3.19 0.72 -20.12
N LEU A 272 4.34 0.83 -20.79
CA LEU A 272 4.75 2.08 -21.41
C LEU A 272 4.33 2.11 -22.89
N SER A 273 3.66 3.19 -23.28
CA SER A 273 3.19 3.36 -24.64
C SER A 273 4.35 3.61 -25.61
N THR A 274 4.36 2.86 -26.69
CA THR A 274 5.27 3.04 -27.83
C THR A 274 4.61 3.83 -28.96
N SER A 275 3.43 4.41 -28.74
CA SER A 275 2.67 5.12 -29.76
C SER A 275 3.32 6.46 -30.13
N VAL A 276 3.35 6.75 -31.43
CA VAL A 276 3.73 8.08 -31.97
C VAL A 276 2.51 8.82 -32.54
N ARG A 277 1.30 8.46 -32.11
CA ARG A 277 0.10 9.24 -32.43
C ARG A 277 0.30 10.68 -31.98
N GLY A 278 0.03 11.65 -32.85
CA GLY A 278 0.24 13.08 -32.56
C GLY A 278 1.59 13.63 -33.03
N GLY A 279 2.50 12.79 -33.53
CA GLY A 279 3.74 13.20 -34.19
C GLY A 279 4.96 12.36 -33.79
N GLY A 280 6.01 12.39 -34.62
CA GLY A 280 7.24 11.62 -34.43
C GLY A 280 7.52 10.63 -35.54
N ASP A 281 8.73 10.06 -35.53
CA ASP A 281 9.14 9.07 -36.52
C ASP A 281 8.56 7.70 -36.16
N ALA A 282 7.71 7.17 -37.04
CA ALA A 282 7.05 5.87 -36.88
C ALA A 282 8.04 4.69 -36.84
N GLU A 283 9.20 4.84 -37.47
CA GLU A 283 10.28 3.85 -37.50
C GLU A 283 11.40 4.17 -36.49
N GLY A 284 11.30 5.32 -35.83
CA GLY A 284 12.36 5.89 -35.00
C GLY A 284 12.68 5.07 -33.75
N ALA A 285 13.97 5.06 -33.38
CA ALA A 285 14.44 4.39 -32.16
C ALA A 285 13.84 4.97 -30.87
N ALA A 286 13.39 6.23 -30.90
CA ALA A 286 12.68 6.89 -29.80
C ALA A 286 11.51 6.05 -29.23
N ARG A 287 10.86 5.24 -30.08
CA ARG A 287 9.75 4.34 -29.69
C ARG A 287 10.14 3.22 -28.72
N ARG A 288 11.44 3.03 -28.45
CA ARG A 288 11.99 2.04 -27.51
C ARG A 288 13.09 2.60 -26.59
N GLU A 289 13.44 3.88 -26.68
CA GLU A 289 14.46 4.49 -25.81
C GLU A 289 14.09 4.46 -24.32
N HIS A 290 12.81 4.67 -24.03
CA HIS A 290 12.23 4.58 -22.69
C HIS A 290 11.97 3.13 -22.23
N LEU A 291 12.16 2.13 -23.11
CA LEU A 291 12.04 0.71 -22.76
C LEU A 291 13.38 0.17 -22.26
N LYS A 292 13.96 0.83 -21.26
CA LYS A 292 15.30 0.55 -20.72
C LYS A 292 15.24 0.13 -19.25
N PRO A 293 16.29 -0.50 -18.71
CA PRO A 293 16.43 -0.68 -17.26
C PRO A 293 16.44 0.66 -16.51
N TYR A 294 15.60 0.79 -15.49
CA TYR A 294 15.54 1.98 -14.63
C TYR A 294 16.26 1.72 -13.30
N ALA A 295 17.00 2.72 -12.82
CA ALA A 295 17.53 2.72 -11.46
C ALA A 295 16.39 2.90 -10.44
N PRO A 296 16.54 2.42 -9.19
CA PRO A 296 17.71 1.76 -8.61
C PRO A 296 17.84 0.27 -8.96
N ASP A 297 16.74 -0.36 -9.34
CA ASP A 297 16.61 -1.82 -9.41
C ASP A 297 17.31 -2.42 -10.63
N GLY A 298 17.53 -1.60 -11.67
CA GLY A 298 17.98 -2.04 -12.99
C GLY A 298 16.90 -2.85 -13.70
N THR A 299 15.63 -2.56 -13.43
CA THR A 299 14.49 -3.29 -14.00
C THR A 299 13.81 -2.46 -15.09
N PRO A 300 13.57 -3.03 -16.28
CA PRO A 300 12.80 -2.38 -17.33
C PRO A 300 11.31 -2.39 -16.98
N PRO A 301 10.44 -1.64 -17.68
CA PRO A 301 8.99 -1.81 -17.54
C PRO A 301 8.58 -3.25 -17.86
N GLU A 302 7.53 -3.74 -17.20
CA GLU A 302 7.05 -5.11 -17.44
C GLU A 302 6.42 -5.25 -18.82
N LEU A 303 5.68 -4.23 -19.26
CA LEU A 303 4.90 -4.23 -20.49
C LEU A 303 5.24 -3.04 -21.39
N SER A 304 4.98 -3.22 -22.69
CA SER A 304 4.95 -2.13 -23.66
C SER A 304 3.87 -2.36 -24.71
N SER A 305 3.22 -1.31 -25.19
CA SER A 305 2.25 -1.43 -26.27
C SER A 305 2.91 -1.83 -27.60
N LEU A 306 2.23 -2.65 -28.41
CA LEU A 306 2.67 -3.00 -29.75
C LEU A 306 1.46 -3.23 -30.67
N SER A 307 1.51 -2.76 -31.92
CA SER A 307 0.45 -2.98 -32.92
C SER A 307 1.05 -3.61 -34.17
N PRO A 308 0.83 -4.90 -34.47
CA PRO A 308 1.31 -5.54 -35.68
C PRO A 308 0.47 -5.13 -36.90
N GLY A 309 0.62 -3.87 -37.33
CA GLY A 309 -0.09 -3.30 -38.49
C GLY A 309 -0.15 -1.77 -38.48
N GLU A 310 -0.72 -1.19 -39.54
CA GLU A 310 -1.04 0.25 -39.59
C GLU A 310 -2.21 0.57 -38.63
N VAL A 311 -2.10 1.67 -37.90
CA VAL A 311 -3.19 2.26 -37.13
C VAL A 311 -3.62 3.54 -37.83
N LEU A 312 -4.84 3.57 -38.34
CA LEU A 312 -5.35 4.69 -39.15
C LEU A 312 -6.73 5.11 -38.63
N PHE A 313 -6.78 6.21 -37.90
CA PHE A 313 -8.02 6.68 -37.26
C PHE A 313 -8.91 7.38 -38.29
N GLN A 314 -10.22 7.09 -38.30
CA GLN A 314 -11.17 7.82 -39.17
C GLN A 314 -11.25 9.31 -38.82
N SER A 315 -10.98 9.67 -37.55
CA SER A 315 -10.92 11.05 -37.07
C SER A 315 -9.64 11.80 -37.52
N GLY A 316 -8.78 11.17 -38.31
CA GLY A 316 -7.48 11.70 -38.72
C GLY A 316 -6.33 11.34 -37.77
N GLY A 317 -5.13 11.32 -38.34
CA GLY A 317 -3.91 10.84 -37.69
C GLY A 317 -3.77 9.31 -37.76
N GLY A 318 -2.69 8.80 -37.17
CA GLY A 318 -2.34 7.39 -37.25
C GLY A 318 -0.83 7.20 -37.24
N TYR A 319 -0.38 5.96 -37.32
CA TYR A 319 1.03 5.62 -37.48
C TYR A 319 1.15 4.22 -38.10
N HIS A 320 2.23 4.04 -38.85
CA HIS A 320 2.55 2.77 -39.47
C HIS A 320 3.54 2.00 -38.58
N ASN A 321 3.42 0.67 -38.54
CA ASN A 321 4.39 -0.20 -37.88
C ASN A 321 4.89 -1.19 -38.94
N THR A 322 6.03 -0.91 -39.57
CA THR A 322 6.56 -1.81 -40.59
C THR A 322 7.00 -3.15 -39.96
N PRO A 323 7.06 -4.24 -40.75
CA PRO A 323 7.64 -5.49 -40.28
C PRO A 323 9.07 -5.34 -39.74
N ALA A 324 9.89 -4.49 -40.36
CA ALA A 324 11.26 -4.23 -39.93
C ALA A 324 11.32 -3.55 -38.55
N PHE A 325 10.49 -2.53 -38.33
CA PHE A 325 10.33 -1.91 -37.03
C PHE A 325 9.84 -2.89 -35.96
N LEU A 326 8.81 -3.69 -36.27
CA LEU A 326 8.27 -4.67 -35.34
C LEU A 326 9.32 -5.70 -34.89
N GLN A 327 10.16 -6.18 -35.82
CA GLN A 327 11.28 -7.06 -35.50
C GLN A 327 12.29 -6.39 -34.55
N GLN A 328 12.63 -5.11 -34.79
CA GLN A 328 13.52 -4.37 -33.89
C GLN A 328 12.92 -4.15 -32.50
N GLN A 329 11.62 -3.83 -32.43
CA GLN A 329 10.91 -3.68 -31.16
C GLN A 329 10.88 -4.99 -30.37
N LEU A 330 10.56 -6.12 -31.03
CA LEU A 330 10.54 -7.44 -30.39
C LEU A 330 11.93 -7.89 -29.93
N ALA A 331 12.97 -7.65 -30.75
CA ALA A 331 14.35 -7.96 -30.36
C ALA A 331 14.77 -7.14 -29.12
N HIS A 332 14.39 -5.86 -29.07
CA HIS A 332 14.63 -4.99 -27.92
C HIS A 332 13.84 -5.45 -26.68
N ALA A 333 12.55 -5.76 -26.85
CA ALA A 333 11.68 -6.25 -25.80
C ALA A 333 12.23 -7.56 -25.21
N ARG A 334 12.66 -8.50 -26.06
CA ARG A 334 13.30 -9.76 -25.65
C ARG A 334 14.61 -9.53 -24.89
N ARG A 335 15.46 -8.62 -25.37
CA ARG A 335 16.73 -8.27 -24.71
C ARG A 335 16.52 -7.83 -23.26
N TYR A 336 15.42 -7.14 -22.97
CA TYR A 336 15.11 -6.61 -21.65
C TYR A 336 14.02 -7.40 -20.90
N GLY A 337 13.45 -8.45 -21.49
CA GLY A 337 12.36 -9.21 -20.89
C GLY A 337 11.05 -8.42 -20.75
N ILE A 338 10.79 -7.49 -21.65
CA ILE A 338 9.56 -6.68 -21.70
C ILE A 338 8.53 -7.46 -22.54
N ARG A 339 7.32 -7.66 -22.02
CA ARG A 339 6.27 -8.37 -22.76
C ARG A 339 5.41 -7.38 -23.55
N PRO A 340 5.16 -7.61 -24.85
CA PRO A 340 4.27 -6.76 -25.61
C PRO A 340 2.81 -7.00 -25.22
N GLU A 341 2.05 -5.91 -25.04
CA GLU A 341 0.59 -5.92 -25.08
C GLU A 341 0.14 -5.52 -26.49
N ILE A 342 -0.61 -6.41 -27.15
CA ILE A 342 -1.07 -6.17 -28.52
C ILE A 342 -2.28 -5.25 -28.49
N GLU A 343 -2.10 -4.01 -28.95
CA GLU A 343 -3.15 -3.02 -29.09
C GLU A 343 -3.93 -3.29 -30.38
N VAL A 344 -5.04 -4.01 -30.25
CA VAL A 344 -5.90 -4.42 -31.36
C VAL A 344 -6.83 -3.26 -31.73
N PHE A 345 -6.31 -2.32 -32.53
CA PHE A 345 -7.10 -1.20 -33.05
C PHE A 345 -8.14 -1.64 -34.08
N ASN A 346 -7.76 -2.57 -34.97
CA ASN A 346 -8.53 -2.91 -36.16
C ASN A 346 -8.49 -4.41 -36.46
N ARG A 347 -9.29 -4.86 -37.43
CA ARG A 347 -9.37 -6.28 -37.79
C ARG A 347 -8.09 -6.76 -38.47
N THR A 348 -7.38 -5.91 -39.21
CA THR A 348 -6.08 -6.25 -39.77
C THR A 348 -5.07 -6.61 -38.68
N ILE A 349 -4.94 -5.81 -37.62
CA ILE A 349 -4.05 -6.11 -36.49
C ILE A 349 -4.44 -7.43 -35.82
N LEU A 350 -5.74 -7.71 -35.68
CA LEU A 350 -6.21 -8.99 -35.13
C LEU A 350 -5.77 -10.16 -36.02
N GLN A 351 -5.95 -10.05 -37.33
CA GLN A 351 -5.54 -11.09 -38.29
C GLN A 351 -4.02 -11.30 -38.27
N GLU A 352 -3.23 -10.23 -38.23
CA GLU A 352 -1.78 -10.31 -38.13
C GLU A 352 -1.34 -10.98 -36.83
N ALA A 353 -1.92 -10.57 -35.68
CA ALA A 353 -1.62 -11.10 -34.36
C ALA A 353 -1.93 -12.60 -34.23
N LEU A 354 -3.02 -13.07 -34.84
CA LEU A 354 -3.42 -14.48 -34.83
C LEU A 354 -2.75 -15.32 -35.92
N GLY A 355 -2.25 -14.67 -36.98
CA GLY A 355 -1.61 -15.29 -38.14
C GLY A 355 -0.09 -15.11 -38.13
N PRO A 356 0.49 -14.31 -39.06
CA PRO A 356 1.94 -14.21 -39.23
C PRO A 356 2.73 -13.81 -37.98
N PHE A 357 2.15 -12.97 -37.12
CA PHE A 357 2.83 -12.42 -35.95
C PHE A 357 2.77 -13.36 -34.72
N ARG A 358 1.88 -14.36 -34.75
CA ARG A 358 1.63 -15.26 -33.62
C ARG A 358 2.90 -15.93 -33.05
N PRO A 359 3.79 -16.54 -33.86
CA PRO A 359 4.98 -17.20 -33.31
C PRO A 359 5.88 -16.24 -32.53
N TRP A 360 6.00 -15.00 -32.99
CA TRP A 360 6.80 -13.98 -32.30
C TRP A 360 6.13 -13.51 -31.01
N LEU A 361 4.80 -13.43 -30.99
CA LEU A 361 4.04 -13.10 -29.79
C LEU A 361 4.18 -14.20 -28.71
N GLU A 362 4.05 -15.47 -29.08
CA GLU A 362 4.26 -16.60 -28.18
C GLU A 362 5.70 -16.66 -27.64
N GLU A 363 6.69 -16.35 -28.48
CA GLU A 363 8.11 -16.29 -28.09
C GLU A 363 8.42 -15.08 -27.17
N ALA A 364 7.66 -13.98 -27.28
CA ALA A 364 7.82 -12.81 -26.43
C ALA A 364 7.34 -13.02 -24.98
N GLY A 365 6.63 -14.12 -24.71
CA GLY A 365 6.32 -14.60 -23.38
C GLY A 365 4.83 -14.90 -23.15
N ALA A 366 4.57 -15.86 -22.26
CA ALA A 366 3.23 -16.30 -21.90
C ALA A 366 2.77 -15.73 -20.54
N PRO A 367 1.47 -15.40 -20.37
CA PRO A 367 0.44 -15.40 -21.41
C PRO A 367 0.61 -14.23 -22.40
N CYS A 368 0.17 -14.43 -23.65
CA CYS A 368 0.05 -13.36 -24.64
C CYS A 368 -1.01 -12.35 -24.18
N LEU A 369 -0.75 -11.05 -24.32
CA LEU A 369 -1.64 -9.99 -23.83
C LEU A 369 -2.23 -9.22 -25.00
N LEU A 370 -3.54 -9.02 -24.98
CA LEU A 370 -4.27 -8.29 -26.02
C LEU A 370 -5.20 -7.25 -25.41
N MET A 371 -5.15 -6.04 -25.95
CA MET A 371 -6.04 -4.93 -25.64
C MET A 371 -6.97 -4.69 -26.82
N LEU A 372 -8.26 -4.95 -26.66
CA LEU A 372 -9.27 -4.64 -27.66
C LEU A 372 -9.60 -3.14 -27.59
N VAL A 373 -9.22 -2.37 -28.61
CA VAL A 373 -9.54 -0.94 -28.72
C VAL A 373 -10.93 -0.78 -29.34
N ALA A 374 -11.96 -1.18 -28.59
CA ALA A 374 -13.33 -1.24 -29.09
C ALA A 374 -14.00 0.14 -29.13
N GLY A 375 -14.84 0.37 -30.14
CA GLY A 375 -15.60 1.61 -30.29
C GLY A 375 -14.80 2.81 -30.81
N VAL A 376 -13.55 2.60 -31.26
CA VAL A 376 -12.76 3.61 -31.96
C VAL A 376 -12.77 3.30 -33.45
N ASP A 377 -13.26 4.26 -34.25
CA ASP A 377 -13.41 4.08 -35.70
C ASP A 377 -12.01 4.05 -36.39
N GLN A 378 -11.75 3.00 -37.16
CA GLN A 378 -10.50 2.76 -37.89
C GLN A 378 -10.72 2.60 -39.40
N HIS A 379 -9.67 2.90 -40.16
CA HIS A 379 -9.59 2.61 -41.59
C HIS A 379 -8.53 1.55 -41.89
N ARG A 380 -8.71 0.89 -43.04
CA ARG A 380 -7.63 0.23 -43.78
C ARG A 380 -7.54 0.81 -45.19
N ARG A 381 -6.36 0.71 -45.80
CA ARG A 381 -6.14 1.07 -47.20
C ARG A 381 -6.43 -0.12 -48.10
N ALA A 382 -7.34 0.04 -49.05
CA ALA A 382 -7.66 -0.92 -50.09
C ALA A 382 -7.36 -0.28 -51.46
N GLY A 383 -6.09 -0.33 -51.88
CA GLY A 383 -5.60 0.49 -53.00
C GLY A 383 -5.68 1.97 -52.64
N ASP A 384 -6.37 2.76 -53.48
CA ASP A 384 -6.59 4.20 -53.24
C ASP A 384 -7.80 4.49 -52.34
N ALA A 385 -8.61 3.48 -51.99
CA ALA A 385 -9.79 3.64 -51.16
C ALA A 385 -9.51 3.38 -49.66
N LEU A 386 -10.29 4.04 -48.80
CA LEU A 386 -10.32 3.77 -47.36
C LEU A 386 -11.60 2.98 -47.02
N GLU A 387 -11.44 1.86 -46.33
CA GLU A 387 -12.54 1.01 -45.88
C GLU A 387 -12.61 0.98 -44.35
N ASP A 388 -13.78 0.67 -43.79
CA ASP A 388 -13.94 0.49 -42.34
C ASP A 388 -13.28 -0.81 -41.87
N ASP A 389 -12.30 -0.69 -40.99
CA ASP A 389 -11.59 -1.84 -40.40
C ASP A 389 -11.75 -1.92 -38.87
N SER A 390 -12.72 -1.17 -38.33
CA SER A 390 -12.99 -1.08 -36.89
C SER A 390 -13.40 -2.44 -36.30
N LEU A 391 -13.04 -2.71 -35.05
CA LEU A 391 -13.55 -3.90 -34.33
C LEU A 391 -15.08 -3.88 -34.22
N ILE A 392 -15.64 -2.74 -33.85
CA ILE A 392 -17.08 -2.45 -33.94
C ILE A 392 -17.26 -1.57 -35.18
N PRO A 393 -17.97 -2.03 -36.23
CA PRO A 393 -18.20 -1.22 -37.43
C PRO A 393 -18.75 0.17 -37.11
N ALA A 394 -18.32 1.20 -37.84
CA ALA A 394 -18.68 2.59 -37.56
C ALA A 394 -20.20 2.81 -37.53
N ALA A 395 -20.94 2.19 -38.46
CA ALA A 395 -22.40 2.24 -38.48
C ALA A 395 -23.04 1.63 -37.22
N GLN A 396 -22.49 0.52 -36.72
CA GLN A 396 -22.96 -0.13 -35.50
C GLN A 396 -22.60 0.69 -34.25
N ARG A 397 -21.41 1.28 -34.22
CA ARG A 397 -21.00 2.22 -33.15
C ARG A 397 -21.92 3.44 -33.07
N GLN A 398 -22.31 4.01 -34.21
CA GLN A 398 -23.28 5.11 -34.25
C GLN A 398 -24.63 4.71 -33.64
N ALA A 399 -25.13 3.51 -33.96
CA ALA A 399 -26.36 2.99 -33.38
C ALA A 399 -26.25 2.69 -31.86
N ILE A 400 -25.09 2.23 -31.40
CA ILE A 400 -24.78 2.11 -29.97
C ILE A 400 -24.86 3.49 -29.29
N TYR A 401 -24.22 4.52 -29.86
CA TYR A 401 -24.25 5.87 -29.31
C TYR A 401 -25.67 6.43 -29.25
N ALA A 402 -26.47 6.25 -30.30
CA ALA A 402 -27.87 6.66 -30.32
C ALA A 402 -28.68 5.97 -29.19
N SER A 403 -28.41 4.69 -28.94
CA SER A 403 -29.06 3.94 -27.86
C SER A 403 -28.64 4.42 -26.47
N LEU A 404 -27.37 4.79 -26.29
CA LEU A 404 -26.87 5.36 -25.03
C LEU A 404 -27.42 6.78 -24.78
N GLN A 405 -27.64 7.57 -25.85
CA GLN A 405 -28.23 8.90 -25.74
C GLN A 405 -29.69 8.88 -25.28
N ALA A 406 -30.43 7.79 -25.51
CA ALA A 406 -31.78 7.62 -24.98
C ALA A 406 -31.81 7.60 -23.43
N GLY A 407 -30.70 7.18 -22.80
CA GLY A 407 -30.47 7.30 -21.37
C GLY A 407 -31.35 6.41 -20.48
N ASP A 408 -32.16 5.52 -21.05
CA ASP A 408 -32.98 4.54 -20.34
C ASP A 408 -32.26 3.18 -20.22
N ALA A 409 -32.68 2.36 -19.25
CA ALA A 409 -32.07 1.05 -19.01
C ALA A 409 -32.15 0.14 -20.25
N ALA A 410 -33.28 0.19 -20.98
CA ALA A 410 -33.48 -0.58 -22.20
C ALA A 410 -32.53 -0.16 -23.34
N GLY A 411 -32.22 1.14 -23.47
CA GLY A 411 -31.24 1.65 -24.42
C GLY A 411 -29.82 1.19 -24.09
N ILE A 412 -29.45 1.19 -22.81
CA ILE A 412 -28.16 0.66 -22.34
C ILE A 412 -28.06 -0.85 -22.62
N ASP A 413 -29.13 -1.62 -22.40
CA ASP A 413 -29.17 -3.06 -22.69
C ASP A 413 -29.01 -3.35 -24.18
N ARG A 414 -29.73 -2.62 -25.05
CA ARG A 414 -29.58 -2.74 -26.51
C ARG A 414 -28.15 -2.39 -26.96
N ALA A 415 -27.59 -1.30 -26.43
CA ALA A 415 -26.22 -0.90 -26.71
C ALA A 415 -25.21 -1.99 -26.31
N LEU A 416 -25.42 -2.62 -25.15
CA LEU A 416 -24.61 -3.74 -24.67
C LEU A 416 -24.73 -4.96 -25.59
N ASP A 417 -25.94 -5.36 -25.98
CA ASP A 417 -26.15 -6.50 -26.89
C ASP A 417 -25.45 -6.29 -28.24
N MET A 418 -25.55 -5.08 -28.80
CA MET A 418 -24.87 -4.73 -30.04
C MET A 418 -23.35 -4.79 -29.89
N ALA A 419 -22.80 -4.27 -28.79
CA ALA A 419 -21.36 -4.30 -28.53
C ALA A 419 -20.85 -5.75 -28.33
N VAL A 420 -21.60 -6.59 -27.60
CA VAL A 420 -21.29 -8.01 -27.42
C VAL A 420 -21.26 -8.72 -28.76
N ALA A 421 -22.32 -8.58 -29.58
CA ALA A 421 -22.43 -9.23 -30.88
C ALA A 421 -21.30 -8.84 -31.84
N ALA A 422 -20.83 -7.59 -31.78
CA ALA A 422 -19.71 -7.12 -32.60
C ALA A 422 -18.35 -7.72 -32.18
N LEU A 423 -18.12 -7.89 -30.88
CA LEU A 423 -16.81 -8.28 -30.34
C LEU A 423 -16.66 -9.79 -30.08
N GLU A 424 -17.76 -10.51 -29.88
CA GLU A 424 -17.76 -11.95 -29.61
C GLU A 424 -16.97 -12.76 -30.64
N PRO A 425 -17.08 -12.51 -31.96
CA PRO A 425 -16.27 -13.22 -32.95
C PRO A 425 -14.76 -13.02 -32.77
N SER A 426 -14.32 -11.80 -32.45
CA SER A 426 -12.92 -11.49 -32.18
C SER A 426 -12.42 -12.18 -30.92
N VAL A 427 -13.19 -12.14 -29.84
CA VAL A 427 -12.86 -12.83 -28.58
C VAL A 427 -12.77 -14.34 -28.79
N ALA A 428 -13.75 -14.93 -29.47
CA ALA A 428 -13.77 -16.36 -29.78
C ALA A 428 -12.54 -16.78 -30.60
N ALA A 429 -12.20 -16.00 -31.64
CA ALA A 429 -11.02 -16.25 -32.47
C ALA A 429 -9.72 -16.20 -31.66
N ILE A 430 -9.56 -15.22 -30.77
CA ILE A 430 -8.38 -15.11 -29.89
C ILE A 430 -8.29 -16.33 -28.97
N ARG A 431 -9.39 -16.71 -28.31
CA ARG A 431 -9.39 -17.86 -27.39
C ARG A 431 -9.12 -19.18 -28.10
N GLN A 432 -9.60 -19.33 -29.34
CA GLN A 432 -9.38 -20.52 -30.14
C GLN A 432 -7.93 -20.61 -30.65
N GLN A 433 -7.37 -19.50 -31.11
CA GLN A 433 -6.06 -19.50 -31.79
C GLN A 433 -4.90 -19.20 -30.86
N LEU A 434 -5.10 -18.46 -29.77
CA LEU A 434 -4.10 -18.17 -28.72
C LEU A 434 -4.60 -18.67 -27.36
N PRO A 435 -4.61 -20.00 -27.13
CA PRO A 435 -5.05 -20.55 -25.85
C PRO A 435 -4.16 -20.04 -24.71
N GLY A 436 -4.78 -19.59 -23.62
CA GLY A 436 -4.08 -19.03 -22.46
C GLY A 436 -3.72 -17.54 -22.56
N SER A 437 -4.03 -16.88 -23.69
CA SER A 437 -3.94 -15.41 -23.78
C SER A 437 -4.83 -14.69 -22.75
N ARG A 438 -4.49 -13.44 -22.44
CA ARG A 438 -5.32 -12.54 -21.63
C ARG A 438 -5.87 -11.43 -22.50
N ILE A 439 -7.19 -11.25 -22.44
CA ILE A 439 -7.92 -10.30 -23.26
C ILE A 439 -8.49 -9.21 -22.37
N SER A 440 -8.07 -7.98 -22.64
CA SER A 440 -8.61 -6.75 -22.06
C SER A 440 -9.40 -5.97 -23.10
N VAL A 441 -10.26 -5.06 -22.64
CA VAL A 441 -10.98 -4.13 -23.52
C VAL A 441 -10.98 -2.72 -22.94
N LEU A 442 -10.91 -1.73 -23.81
CA LEU A 442 -11.25 -0.34 -23.52
C LEU A 442 -12.43 0.10 -24.39
N MET A 443 -13.11 1.16 -23.96
CA MET A 443 -14.14 1.82 -24.77
C MET A 443 -14.09 3.34 -24.57
N PRO A 444 -14.29 4.15 -25.63
CA PRO A 444 -14.17 5.58 -25.53
C PRO A 444 -15.44 6.25 -24.98
N GLY A 445 -15.24 7.31 -24.18
CA GLY A 445 -16.28 8.25 -23.78
C GLY A 445 -17.56 7.58 -23.24
N PRO A 446 -18.76 7.88 -23.81
CA PRO A 446 -20.02 7.34 -23.30
C PRO A 446 -20.12 5.81 -23.28
N MET A 447 -19.35 5.08 -24.10
CA MET A 447 -19.37 3.62 -24.11
C MET A 447 -18.70 2.99 -22.88
N GLN A 448 -17.95 3.76 -22.08
CA GLN A 448 -17.32 3.27 -20.84
C GLN A 448 -18.33 2.64 -19.88
N GLN A 449 -19.58 3.13 -19.85
CA GLN A 449 -20.65 2.58 -19.01
C GLN A 449 -20.99 1.10 -19.33
N LEU A 450 -20.63 0.62 -20.52
CA LEU A 450 -20.86 -0.77 -20.93
C LEU A 450 -19.79 -1.73 -20.42
N LEU A 451 -18.60 -1.22 -20.07
CA LEU A 451 -17.41 -2.03 -19.77
C LEU A 451 -17.64 -3.13 -18.71
N PRO A 452 -18.26 -2.86 -17.54
CA PRO A 452 -18.40 -3.90 -16.52
C PRO A 452 -19.20 -5.10 -17.00
N ARG A 453 -20.37 -4.84 -17.61
CA ARG A 453 -21.28 -5.89 -18.10
C ARG A 453 -20.76 -6.58 -19.36
N LEU A 454 -20.08 -5.83 -20.22
CA LEU A 454 -19.43 -6.38 -21.41
C LEU A 454 -18.33 -7.39 -21.03
N ALA A 455 -17.48 -7.03 -20.07
CA ALA A 455 -16.39 -7.89 -19.62
C ALA A 455 -16.88 -9.22 -19.03
N VAL A 456 -18.00 -9.19 -18.30
CA VAL A 456 -18.64 -10.40 -17.77
C VAL A 456 -19.22 -11.25 -18.91
N ARG A 457 -19.98 -10.63 -19.84
CA ARG A 457 -20.62 -11.37 -20.93
C ARG A 457 -19.63 -12.02 -21.89
N LEU A 458 -18.52 -11.33 -22.19
CA LEU A 458 -17.46 -11.84 -23.06
C LEU A 458 -16.39 -12.65 -22.32
N ARG A 459 -16.51 -12.83 -21.00
CA ARG A 459 -15.53 -13.54 -20.15
C ARG A 459 -14.10 -13.02 -20.38
N LEU A 460 -13.95 -11.70 -20.33
CA LEU A 460 -12.65 -11.03 -20.45
C LEU A 460 -11.83 -11.19 -19.17
N ASP A 461 -10.51 -11.07 -19.30
CA ASP A 461 -9.57 -11.15 -18.17
C ASP A 461 -9.29 -9.77 -17.56
N GLY A 462 -9.44 -8.71 -18.37
CA GLY A 462 -9.12 -7.35 -17.95
C GLY A 462 -10.05 -6.29 -18.53
N VAL A 463 -10.09 -5.14 -17.88
CA VAL A 463 -10.78 -3.94 -18.37
C VAL A 463 -9.86 -2.74 -18.20
N ARG A 464 -9.78 -1.91 -19.23
CA ARG A 464 -9.04 -0.66 -19.19
C ARG A 464 -9.99 0.53 -19.07
N ILE A 465 -9.62 1.47 -18.20
CA ILE A 465 -10.31 2.75 -18.03
C ILE A 465 -9.31 3.86 -17.67
N GLY A 466 -9.62 5.09 -18.04
CA GLY A 466 -8.83 6.26 -17.65
C GLY A 466 -9.14 7.47 -18.51
N LEU A 467 -8.49 8.59 -18.17
CA LEU A 467 -8.66 9.87 -18.88
C LEU A 467 -8.24 9.81 -20.35
N GLU A 468 -7.38 8.86 -20.71
CA GLU A 468 -7.08 8.57 -22.11
C GLU A 468 -8.33 8.18 -22.92
N ASP A 469 -9.18 7.34 -22.34
CA ASP A 469 -10.31 6.72 -23.03
C ASP A 469 -11.59 7.57 -22.85
N GLY A 470 -11.75 8.25 -21.72
CA GLY A 470 -12.91 9.09 -21.44
C GLY A 470 -12.66 10.01 -20.26
N LEU A 471 -13.24 11.21 -20.30
CA LEU A 471 -12.94 12.26 -19.33
C LEU A 471 -13.96 12.39 -18.21
N THR A 472 -14.99 11.55 -18.21
CA THR A 472 -16.14 11.66 -17.32
C THR A 472 -16.26 10.46 -16.39
N VAL A 473 -16.89 10.66 -15.24
CA VAL A 473 -17.23 9.63 -14.25
C VAL A 473 -18.71 9.74 -13.86
N PRO A 474 -19.43 8.61 -13.72
CA PRO A 474 -20.76 8.60 -13.13
C PRO A 474 -20.74 9.05 -11.67
N ASP A 475 -21.65 9.96 -11.30
CA ASP A 475 -21.77 10.47 -9.95
C ASP A 475 -23.22 10.88 -9.68
N ARG A 476 -23.93 10.09 -8.88
CA ARG A 476 -25.35 10.34 -8.56
C ARG A 476 -25.57 11.54 -7.65
N SER A 477 -24.52 12.05 -7.01
CA SER A 477 -24.61 13.21 -6.11
C SER A 477 -24.64 14.55 -6.85
N VAL A 478 -24.28 14.57 -8.14
CA VAL A 478 -24.32 15.79 -8.96
C VAL A 478 -25.54 15.82 -9.88
N PRO A 479 -26.06 17.02 -10.21
CA PRO A 479 -27.13 17.18 -11.19
C PRO A 479 -26.77 16.54 -12.53
N GLY A 480 -27.73 15.81 -13.12
CA GLY A 480 -27.50 15.08 -14.36
C GLY A 480 -26.83 13.70 -14.21
N GLY A 481 -26.10 13.45 -13.11
CA GLY A 481 -25.54 12.13 -12.78
C GLY A 481 -24.16 11.84 -13.37
N MET A 482 -23.51 12.82 -14.01
CA MET A 482 -22.22 12.69 -14.68
C MET A 482 -21.39 13.96 -14.49
N ARG A 483 -20.08 13.81 -14.33
CA ARG A 483 -19.13 14.95 -14.27
C ARG A 483 -17.79 14.59 -14.87
N LYS A 484 -16.93 15.60 -15.11
CA LYS A 484 -15.50 15.36 -15.31
C LYS A 484 -14.86 14.90 -14.00
N GLY A 485 -13.82 14.08 -14.10
CA GLY A 485 -13.18 13.50 -12.93
C GLY A 485 -11.78 13.01 -13.22
N ARG A 486 -11.24 12.22 -12.30
CA ARG A 486 -9.89 11.62 -12.34
C ARG A 486 -9.95 10.16 -12.80
N THR A 487 -8.82 9.61 -13.25
CA THR A 487 -8.69 8.18 -13.56
C THR A 487 -8.94 7.32 -12.33
N ALA A 488 -8.43 7.72 -11.16
CA ALA A 488 -8.67 7.01 -9.91
C ALA A 488 -10.16 6.87 -9.59
N GLU A 489 -10.96 7.92 -9.85
CA GLU A 489 -12.42 7.88 -9.63
C GLU A 489 -13.12 6.93 -10.61
N GLN A 490 -12.65 6.85 -11.85
CA GLN A 490 -13.14 5.91 -12.85
C GLN A 490 -12.79 4.47 -12.48
N VAL A 491 -11.58 4.21 -12.00
CA VAL A 491 -11.15 2.90 -11.49
C VAL A 491 -12.02 2.47 -10.30
N ARG A 492 -12.29 3.38 -9.37
CA ARG A 492 -13.18 3.12 -8.23
C ARG A 492 -14.57 2.70 -8.70
N TRP A 493 -15.17 3.48 -9.60
CA TRP A 493 -16.49 3.18 -10.16
C TRP A 493 -16.50 1.81 -10.86
N LEU A 494 -15.53 1.56 -11.74
CA LEU A 494 -15.42 0.28 -12.46
C LEU A 494 -15.27 -0.91 -11.51
N ARG A 495 -14.42 -0.78 -10.47
CA ARG A 495 -14.25 -1.81 -9.46
C ARG A 495 -15.58 -2.12 -8.75
N GLU A 496 -16.31 -1.09 -8.34
CA GLU A 496 -17.58 -1.24 -7.61
C GLU A 496 -18.65 -1.91 -8.48
N GLU A 497 -18.76 -1.52 -9.75
CA GLU A 497 -19.67 -2.16 -10.70
C GLU A 497 -19.31 -3.63 -10.96
N LEU A 498 -18.03 -3.95 -11.15
CA LEU A 498 -17.58 -5.33 -11.32
C LEU A 498 -17.86 -6.18 -10.07
N GLN A 499 -17.62 -5.63 -8.88
CA GLN A 499 -17.92 -6.31 -7.61
C GLN A 499 -19.42 -6.52 -7.42
N ALA A 500 -20.25 -5.54 -7.79
CA ALA A 500 -21.71 -5.67 -7.78
C ALA A 500 -22.21 -6.76 -8.73
N LEU A 501 -21.49 -7.03 -9.83
CA LEU A 501 -21.74 -8.14 -10.76
C LEU A 501 -21.18 -9.49 -10.26
N GLY A 502 -20.60 -9.55 -9.07
CA GLY A 502 -20.04 -10.77 -8.49
C GLY A 502 -18.66 -11.15 -9.04
N CYS A 503 -17.90 -10.20 -9.60
CA CYS A 503 -16.51 -10.41 -10.01
C CYS A 503 -15.53 -10.15 -8.86
N HIS A 504 -14.40 -10.86 -8.89
CA HIS A 504 -13.24 -10.55 -8.07
C HIS A 504 -12.28 -9.65 -8.84
N VAL A 505 -12.12 -8.41 -8.40
CA VAL A 505 -11.13 -7.49 -8.98
C VAL A 505 -9.75 -7.79 -8.41
N LEU A 506 -8.82 -8.18 -9.27
CA LEU A 506 -7.47 -8.58 -8.90
C LEU A 506 -6.62 -7.39 -8.46
N SER A 507 -5.85 -7.58 -7.38
CA SER A 507 -4.79 -6.66 -6.99
C SER A 507 -3.58 -6.78 -7.93
N ALA A 508 -2.68 -5.80 -7.91
CA ALA A 508 -1.45 -5.84 -8.71
C ALA A 508 -0.60 -7.10 -8.42
N GLU A 509 -0.52 -7.54 -7.17
CA GLU A 509 0.18 -8.77 -6.79
C GLU A 509 -0.47 -10.02 -7.40
N ALA A 510 -1.81 -10.12 -7.32
CA ALA A 510 -2.55 -11.23 -7.90
C ALA A 510 -2.46 -11.23 -9.43
N THR A 511 -2.51 -10.05 -10.06
CA THR A 511 -2.30 -9.90 -11.51
C THR A 511 -0.88 -10.32 -11.91
N ARG A 512 0.16 -9.97 -11.15
CA ARG A 512 1.53 -10.46 -11.40
C ARG A 512 1.62 -11.98 -11.39
N ARG A 513 0.91 -12.66 -10.48
CA ARG A 513 0.82 -14.14 -10.49
C ARG A 513 0.08 -14.65 -11.72
N LEU A 514 -1.08 -14.06 -12.04
CA LEU A 514 -1.88 -14.43 -13.21
C LEU A 514 -1.09 -14.29 -14.52
N LEU A 515 -0.27 -13.23 -14.62
CA LEU A 515 0.53 -12.89 -15.80
C LEU A 515 1.95 -13.48 -15.76
N GLN A 516 2.33 -14.20 -14.70
CA GLN A 516 3.67 -14.76 -14.53
C GLN A 516 4.78 -13.69 -14.62
N MET A 517 4.58 -12.58 -13.90
CA MET A 517 5.46 -11.40 -13.85
C MET A 517 5.84 -11.07 -12.40
N PRO A 518 6.57 -11.94 -11.69
CA PRO A 518 6.93 -11.71 -10.31
C PRO A 518 7.70 -10.39 -10.16
N ALA A 519 7.43 -9.65 -9.09
CA ALA A 519 8.19 -8.43 -8.77
C ALA A 519 9.65 -8.79 -8.46
N ALA A 520 10.59 -7.87 -8.72
CA ALA A 520 12.02 -8.11 -8.50
C ALA A 520 12.35 -8.51 -7.05
N ALA A 521 11.67 -7.90 -6.07
CA ALA A 521 11.80 -8.26 -4.66
C ALA A 521 11.33 -9.71 -4.38
N HIS A 522 10.22 -10.12 -4.98
CA HIS A 522 9.68 -11.48 -4.84
C HIS A 522 10.67 -12.49 -5.43
N ALA A 523 11.15 -12.25 -6.67
CA ALA A 523 12.11 -13.13 -7.33
C ALA A 523 13.42 -13.25 -6.54
N LEU A 524 13.94 -12.14 -6.01
CA LEU A 524 15.15 -12.13 -5.19
C LEU A 524 14.98 -12.93 -3.89
N PHE A 525 13.83 -12.80 -3.22
CA PHE A 525 13.55 -13.55 -1.99
C PHE A 525 13.50 -15.05 -2.24
N LEU A 526 12.79 -15.49 -3.30
CA LEU A 526 12.72 -16.92 -3.65
C LEU A 526 14.08 -17.47 -4.05
N ALA A 527 14.87 -16.72 -4.83
CA ALA A 527 16.22 -17.13 -5.20
C ALA A 527 17.14 -17.25 -3.97
N ALA A 528 17.02 -16.35 -3.00
CA ALA A 528 17.78 -16.41 -1.76
C ALA A 528 17.38 -17.62 -0.89
N MET A 529 16.09 -17.91 -0.82
CA MET A 529 15.54 -19.07 -0.14
C MET A 529 16.06 -20.38 -0.77
N ASP A 530 16.03 -20.49 -2.10
CA ASP A 530 16.56 -21.64 -2.82
C ASP A 530 18.07 -21.81 -2.61
N ALA A 531 18.84 -20.72 -2.77
CA ALA A 531 20.29 -20.72 -2.63
C ALA A 531 20.77 -21.16 -1.23
N THR A 532 19.97 -20.92 -0.18
CA THR A 532 20.32 -21.25 1.21
C THR A 532 19.63 -22.50 1.75
N SER A 533 18.76 -23.14 0.96
CA SER A 533 17.96 -24.29 1.37
C SER A 533 18.80 -25.44 1.97
N HIS A 534 19.97 -25.71 1.39
CA HIS A 534 20.89 -26.75 1.86
C HIS A 534 21.46 -26.48 3.27
N LEU A 535 21.59 -25.21 3.67
CA LEU A 535 22.10 -24.80 4.98
C LEU A 535 21.08 -25.03 6.11
N ALA A 536 19.80 -25.18 5.77
CA ALA A 536 18.73 -25.40 6.73
C ALA A 536 18.51 -26.88 7.06
N THR A 537 19.26 -27.80 6.44
CA THR A 537 19.08 -29.25 6.64
C THR A 537 19.72 -29.73 7.95
N PRO A 538 19.05 -30.58 8.75
CA PRO A 538 19.60 -31.09 10.01
C PRO A 538 20.90 -31.90 9.88
N GLN A 539 21.18 -32.40 8.66
CA GLN A 539 22.36 -33.21 8.34
C GLN A 539 23.61 -32.36 8.05
N CYS A 540 23.45 -31.05 7.86
CA CYS A 540 24.58 -30.14 7.64
C CYS A 540 25.27 -29.87 9.00
N PRO A 541 26.58 -30.16 9.15
CA PRO A 541 27.28 -29.82 10.37
C PRO A 541 27.26 -28.30 10.60
N PRO A 542 27.13 -27.83 11.85
CA PRO A 542 27.08 -26.41 12.15
C PRO A 542 28.34 -25.72 11.63
N SER A 543 28.16 -24.68 10.81
CA SER A 543 29.26 -23.87 10.29
C SER A 543 29.97 -23.16 11.44
N ALA A 544 31.31 -23.06 11.35
CA ALA A 544 32.10 -22.24 12.28
C ALA A 544 31.74 -20.73 12.20
N SER A 545 31.19 -20.27 11.07
CA SER A 545 30.58 -18.94 10.90
C SER A 545 29.31 -19.05 10.06
N PRO A 546 28.12 -19.05 10.70
CA PRO A 546 26.84 -18.92 10.00
C PRO A 546 26.79 -17.77 8.98
N MET A 547 27.34 -16.61 9.33
CA MET A 547 27.41 -15.44 8.44
C MET A 547 28.18 -15.75 7.17
N ALA A 548 29.39 -16.31 7.28
CA ALA A 548 30.20 -16.61 6.11
C ALA A 548 29.54 -17.65 5.19
N ALA A 549 28.88 -18.65 5.76
CA ALA A 549 28.16 -19.68 4.99
C ALA A 549 26.98 -19.09 4.20
N VAL A 550 26.15 -18.28 4.86
CA VAL A 550 24.99 -17.63 4.24
C VAL A 550 25.41 -16.63 3.16
N ILE A 551 26.41 -15.79 3.43
CA ILE A 551 26.92 -14.83 2.44
C ILE A 551 27.57 -15.55 1.26
N GLY A 552 28.30 -16.64 1.50
CA GLY A 552 28.87 -17.48 0.43
C GLY A 552 27.78 -17.99 -0.53
N ALA A 553 26.70 -18.55 0.02
CA ALA A 553 25.55 -19.04 -0.76
C ALA A 553 24.84 -17.92 -1.54
N LEU A 554 24.72 -16.72 -0.95
CA LEU A 554 24.00 -15.59 -1.53
C LEU A 554 24.85 -14.67 -2.42
N SER A 555 26.14 -14.94 -2.57
CA SER A 555 27.11 -14.06 -3.27
C SER A 555 26.67 -13.66 -4.68
N HIS A 556 26.05 -14.56 -5.44
CA HIS A 556 25.55 -14.30 -6.80
C HIS A 556 24.33 -13.37 -6.86
N LEU A 557 23.60 -13.21 -5.75
CA LEU A 557 22.42 -12.33 -5.65
C LEU A 557 22.75 -10.93 -5.14
N ARG A 558 23.91 -10.78 -4.49
CA ARG A 558 24.39 -9.53 -3.90
C ARG A 558 24.40 -8.32 -4.84
N PRO A 559 24.76 -8.42 -6.13
CA PRO A 559 24.75 -7.27 -7.03
C PRO A 559 23.39 -6.57 -7.16
N ALA A 560 22.26 -7.28 -6.94
CA ALA A 560 20.93 -6.67 -6.95
C ALA A 560 20.71 -5.69 -5.79
N PHE A 561 21.32 -5.97 -4.64
CA PHE A 561 21.30 -5.10 -3.46
C PHE A 561 22.31 -3.96 -3.61
N ASP A 562 23.53 -4.25 -4.07
CA ASP A 562 24.59 -3.24 -4.17
C ASP A 562 24.21 -2.08 -5.11
N ARG A 563 23.48 -2.35 -6.20
CA ARG A 563 22.95 -1.29 -7.10
C ARG A 563 22.02 -0.32 -6.37
N ARG A 564 21.20 -0.82 -5.44
CA ARG A 564 20.30 0.01 -4.64
C ARG A 564 21.07 0.87 -3.66
N GLU A 565 22.06 0.32 -2.95
CA GLU A 565 22.92 1.10 -2.06
C GLU A 565 23.73 2.15 -2.84
N GLN A 566 24.27 1.79 -4.00
CA GLN A 566 24.99 2.72 -4.87
C GLN A 566 24.10 3.89 -5.31
N TRP A 567 22.87 3.60 -5.71
CA TRP A 567 21.90 4.64 -6.08
C TRP A 567 21.54 5.51 -4.88
N LEU A 568 21.23 4.92 -3.73
CA LEU A 568 20.91 5.63 -2.49
C LEU A 568 22.04 6.59 -2.13
N ARG A 569 23.28 6.10 -2.11
CA ARG A 569 24.49 6.89 -1.87
C ARG A 569 24.55 8.11 -2.81
N GLY A 570 24.34 7.91 -4.11
CA GLY A 570 24.35 8.98 -5.09
C GLY A 570 23.25 10.03 -4.88
N GLN A 571 22.09 9.65 -4.35
CA GLN A 571 21.03 10.61 -3.99
C GLN A 571 21.34 11.34 -2.68
N LEU A 572 21.84 10.63 -1.67
CA LEU A 572 22.22 11.22 -0.38
C LEU A 572 23.30 12.30 -0.56
N VAL A 573 24.29 12.05 -1.41
CA VAL A 573 25.34 13.02 -1.79
C VAL A 573 24.73 14.22 -2.52
N ARG A 574 23.85 14.00 -3.51
CA ARG A 574 23.22 15.12 -4.23
C ARG A 574 22.41 16.01 -3.29
N HIS A 575 21.69 15.41 -2.36
CA HIS A 575 20.89 16.15 -1.40
C HIS A 575 21.77 16.94 -0.40
N SER A 576 22.87 16.36 0.11
CA SER A 576 23.74 17.05 1.06
C SER A 576 24.33 18.36 0.50
N HIS A 577 24.61 18.43 -0.80
CA HIS A 577 25.10 19.64 -1.47
C HIS A 577 24.03 20.73 -1.65
N SER A 578 22.74 20.39 -1.60
CA SER A 578 21.63 21.31 -1.88
C SER A 578 21.21 22.22 -0.70
N HIS A 579 21.95 22.21 0.42
CA HIS A 579 21.72 23.04 1.62
C HIS A 579 20.30 22.91 2.21
N GLY A 580 19.88 21.68 2.49
CA GLY A 580 18.56 21.40 3.10
C GLY A 580 18.45 21.77 4.59
N ASP A 581 17.22 21.88 5.08
CA ASP A 581 16.90 22.04 6.51
C ASP A 581 17.19 20.72 7.27
N SER A 582 18.10 20.75 8.23
CA SER A 582 18.49 19.58 9.03
C SER A 582 17.31 19.01 9.83
N ALA A 583 16.29 19.81 10.15
CA ALA A 583 15.06 19.33 10.79
C ALA A 583 14.27 18.34 9.91
N ARG A 584 14.46 18.39 8.58
CA ARG A 584 13.83 17.46 7.62
C ARG A 584 14.73 16.30 7.21
N ALA A 585 15.98 16.26 7.64
CA ALA A 585 16.97 15.29 7.19
C ALA A 585 16.53 13.83 7.42
N ALA A 586 15.88 13.54 8.55
CA ALA A 586 15.39 12.20 8.85
C ALA A 586 14.28 11.74 7.88
N ALA A 587 13.34 12.64 7.57
CA ALA A 587 12.28 12.37 6.59
C ALA A 587 12.87 12.16 5.19
N ILE A 588 13.83 13.01 4.80
CA ILE A 588 14.53 12.88 3.52
C ILE A 588 15.28 11.55 3.42
N ALA A 589 16.04 11.18 4.46
CA ALA A 589 16.76 9.90 4.48
C ALA A 589 15.78 8.72 4.33
N ARG A 590 14.67 8.71 5.07
CA ARG A 590 13.61 7.70 4.94
C ARG A 590 13.04 7.64 3.53
N ASP A 591 12.73 8.79 2.93
CA ASP A 591 12.18 8.85 1.58
C ASP A 591 13.18 8.34 0.53
N LEU A 592 14.45 8.71 0.64
CA LEU A 592 15.49 8.23 -0.27
C LEU A 592 15.75 6.72 -0.11
N ILE A 593 15.78 6.21 1.12
CA ILE A 593 15.89 4.77 1.41
C ILE A 593 14.72 4.02 0.79
N ARG A 594 13.49 4.53 0.96
CA ARG A 594 12.27 3.96 0.38
C ARG A 594 12.32 4.01 -1.15
N GLN A 595 12.78 5.12 -1.74
CA GLN A 595 12.96 5.23 -3.19
C GLN A 595 14.02 4.26 -3.74
N ALA A 596 15.04 3.93 -2.94
CA ALA A 596 16.00 2.89 -3.27
C ALA A 596 15.39 1.47 -3.21
N GLY A 597 14.13 1.33 -2.76
CA GLY A 597 13.48 0.07 -2.44
C GLY A 597 14.14 -0.68 -1.29
N LEU A 598 14.90 0.04 -0.45
CA LEU A 598 15.58 -0.48 0.73
C LEU A 598 14.71 -0.27 1.97
N TYR A 599 15.05 -0.99 3.04
CA TYR A 599 14.34 -0.91 4.31
C TYR A 599 15.34 -0.88 5.45
N VAL A 600 15.17 0.06 6.37
CA VAL A 600 15.93 0.10 7.63
C VAL A 600 15.10 -0.58 8.70
N ARG A 601 15.59 -1.73 9.16
CA ARG A 601 14.95 -2.48 10.25
C ARG A 601 15.02 -1.68 11.55
N CYS A 602 13.88 -1.14 11.96
CA CYS A 602 13.74 -0.39 13.21
C CYS A 602 13.45 -1.33 14.39
N PHE A 603 14.38 -1.44 15.35
CA PHE A 603 14.17 -2.21 16.56
C PHE A 603 14.88 -1.60 17.78
N ILE A 604 14.48 -2.05 18.98
CA ILE A 604 14.88 -1.40 20.25
C ILE A 604 16.35 -1.68 20.58
N GLU A 605 16.79 -2.92 20.43
CA GLU A 605 18.18 -3.32 20.74
C GLU A 605 19.21 -2.74 19.76
N GLU A 606 18.80 -2.04 18.71
CA GLU A 606 19.70 -1.25 17.87
C GLU A 606 20.47 -0.20 18.68
N ARG A 607 19.92 0.23 19.83
CA ARG A 607 20.57 1.13 20.80
C ARG A 607 21.91 0.61 21.30
N ASP A 608 22.15 -0.71 21.29
CA ASP A 608 23.38 -1.34 21.77
C ASP A 608 24.62 -0.91 20.95
N ARG A 609 24.41 -0.35 19.74
CA ARG A 609 25.46 0.15 18.85
C ARG A 609 25.96 1.56 19.22
N TYR A 610 25.24 2.27 20.08
CA TYR A 610 25.47 3.68 20.40
C TYR A 610 26.23 3.85 21.71
N PRO A 611 26.93 4.98 21.92
CA PRO A 611 27.51 5.32 23.22
C PRO A 611 26.45 5.25 24.34
N ALA A 612 26.87 4.90 25.56
CA ALA A 612 25.95 4.64 26.68
C ALA A 612 24.95 5.79 26.93
N GLN A 613 25.41 7.04 26.86
CA GLN A 613 24.56 8.23 26.99
C GLN A 613 23.46 8.29 25.92
N GLY A 614 23.80 8.00 24.66
CA GLY A 614 22.86 8.01 23.55
C GLY A 614 21.91 6.84 23.60
N ALA A 615 22.41 5.66 23.95
CA ALA A 615 21.58 4.48 24.18
C ALA A 615 20.47 4.77 25.20
N SER A 616 20.79 5.46 26.32
CA SER A 616 19.81 5.84 27.34
C SER A 616 18.71 6.79 26.85
N ALA A 617 19.00 7.61 25.84
CA ALA A 617 18.08 8.58 25.24
C ALA A 617 17.48 8.11 23.90
N PHE A 618 17.61 6.82 23.57
CA PHE A 618 17.23 6.24 22.27
C PHE A 618 15.71 6.08 22.09
N ARG A 619 14.99 7.20 22.05
CA ARG A 619 13.52 7.26 21.91
C ARG A 619 13.04 7.59 20.49
N PRO A 620 13.61 8.57 19.75
CA PRO A 620 13.19 8.85 18.36
C PRO A 620 13.85 7.88 17.38
N ILE A 621 13.62 6.57 17.57
CA ILE A 621 14.29 5.50 16.82
C ILE A 621 14.08 5.64 15.30
N HIS A 622 12.93 6.17 14.88
CA HIS A 622 12.56 6.35 13.48
C HIS A 622 13.28 7.50 12.80
N ASP A 623 13.88 8.41 13.56
CA ASP A 623 14.75 9.46 13.03
C ASP A 623 16.22 9.05 13.12
N ILE A 624 16.64 8.51 14.27
CA ILE A 624 18.05 8.16 14.52
C ILE A 624 18.55 7.09 13.56
N GLN A 625 17.78 6.02 13.33
CA GLN A 625 18.27 4.87 12.57
C GLN A 625 18.39 5.15 11.06
N PRO A 626 17.40 5.77 10.38
CA PRO A 626 17.56 6.15 8.97
C PRO A 626 18.67 7.18 8.75
N LEU A 627 18.84 8.13 9.67
CA LEU A 627 19.95 9.08 9.62
C LEU A 627 21.31 8.40 9.78
N ASN A 628 21.45 7.48 10.75
CA ASN A 628 22.68 6.70 10.90
C ASN A 628 22.94 5.80 9.69
N HIS A 629 21.92 5.19 9.10
CA HIS A 629 22.08 4.42 7.88
C HIS A 629 22.66 5.27 6.74
N ALA A 630 22.11 6.48 6.52
CA ALA A 630 22.65 7.42 5.53
C ALA A 630 24.09 7.87 5.86
N TRP A 631 24.34 8.24 7.12
CA TRP A 631 25.64 8.69 7.59
C TRP A 631 26.72 7.60 7.47
N GLU A 632 26.43 6.38 7.92
CA GLU A 632 27.32 5.21 7.84
C GLU A 632 27.66 4.86 6.38
N LEU A 633 26.64 4.83 5.51
CA LEU A 633 26.82 4.51 4.09
C LEU A 633 27.73 5.53 3.39
N LEU A 634 27.61 6.82 3.70
CA LEU A 634 28.47 7.86 3.14
C LEU A 634 29.90 7.74 3.67
N LEU A 635 30.08 7.55 4.97
CA LEU A 635 31.41 7.41 5.59
C LEU A 635 32.17 6.18 5.12
N GLU A 636 31.51 5.02 5.00
CA GLU A 636 32.09 3.79 4.46
C GLU A 636 32.68 4.00 3.06
N ASN A 637 32.10 4.92 2.29
CA ASN A 637 32.47 5.21 0.91
C ASN A 637 33.32 6.49 0.75
N GLY A 638 33.85 7.02 1.85
CA GLY A 638 34.68 8.23 1.85
C GLY A 638 33.98 9.49 1.30
N GLN A 639 32.65 9.54 1.40
CA GLN A 639 31.85 10.69 0.98
C GLN A 639 31.63 11.66 2.14
N ASP A 640 31.34 12.93 1.84
CA ASP A 640 30.96 13.90 2.85
C ASP A 640 29.60 13.53 3.48
N ALA A 641 29.60 13.31 4.79
CA ALA A 641 28.44 12.95 5.58
C ALA A 641 28.02 14.04 6.58
N THR A 642 28.62 15.24 6.49
CA THR A 642 28.46 16.34 7.46
C THR A 642 27.01 16.72 7.67
N PHE A 643 26.20 16.78 6.61
CA PHE A 643 24.77 17.11 6.70
C PHE A 643 23.99 16.17 7.62
N TYR A 644 24.18 14.85 7.47
CA TYR A 644 23.48 13.84 8.28
C TYR A 644 24.07 13.75 9.68
N GLN A 645 25.38 13.97 9.83
CA GLN A 645 26.03 14.10 11.13
C GLN A 645 25.43 15.25 11.95
N GLN A 646 25.33 16.46 11.37
CA GLN A 646 24.75 17.62 12.04
C GLN A 646 23.29 17.40 12.46
N ALA A 647 22.51 16.69 11.63
CA ALA A 647 21.14 16.30 12.00
C ALA A 647 21.11 15.36 13.22
N LEU A 648 22.02 14.38 13.28
CA LEU A 648 22.16 13.48 14.43
C LEU A 648 22.62 14.22 15.69
N GLU A 649 23.58 15.14 15.57
CA GLU A 649 24.06 16.00 16.65
C GLU A 649 22.95 16.93 17.18
N GLY A 650 22.11 17.46 16.28
CA GLY A 650 20.94 18.24 16.63
C GLY A 650 19.90 17.42 17.42
N LEU A 651 19.62 16.18 16.99
CA LEU A 651 18.76 15.26 17.73
C LEU A 651 19.34 14.91 19.10
N ALA A 652 20.64 14.67 19.19
CA ALA A 652 21.34 14.35 20.43
C ALA A 652 21.23 15.52 21.42
N SER A 653 21.47 16.74 20.95
CA SER A 653 21.33 17.97 21.74
C SER A 653 19.89 18.16 22.23
N GLY A 654 18.89 17.92 21.37
CA GLY A 654 17.47 18.00 21.73
C GLY A 654 17.04 16.93 22.75
N ALA A 655 17.75 15.80 22.80
CA ALA A 655 17.55 14.75 23.79
C ALA A 655 18.38 14.95 25.08
N GLY A 656 19.16 16.04 25.17
CA GLY A 656 19.97 16.37 26.35
C GLY A 656 21.21 15.47 26.52
N VAL A 657 21.71 14.87 25.45
CA VAL A 657 22.96 14.05 25.45
C VAL A 657 24.04 14.73 24.61
N ALA A 658 25.29 14.31 24.75
CA ALA A 658 26.37 14.95 24.00
C ALA A 658 26.20 14.77 22.47
N PRO A 659 26.74 15.67 21.63
CA PRO A 659 26.49 15.67 20.18
C PRO A 659 26.80 14.34 19.48
N ASP A 660 27.80 13.61 19.95
CA ASP A 660 28.20 12.30 19.43
C ASP A 660 27.35 11.13 19.96
N GLY A 661 26.40 11.38 20.86
CA GLY A 661 25.58 10.35 21.51
C GLY A 661 24.75 9.52 20.52
N PHE A 662 24.29 10.10 19.42
CA PHE A 662 23.57 9.39 18.36
C PHE A 662 24.43 9.03 17.15
N LEU A 663 25.76 9.09 17.28
CA LEU A 663 26.70 8.65 16.25
C LEU A 663 27.27 7.28 16.59
N THR A 664 27.18 6.33 15.65
CA THR A 664 27.80 5.01 15.78
C THR A 664 29.34 5.08 15.61
N ARG A 665 30.07 4.39 16.50
CA ARG A 665 31.54 4.28 16.40
C ARG A 665 31.93 3.42 15.18
N PRO A 666 33.17 3.53 14.64
CA PRO A 666 33.60 2.74 13.49
C PRO A 666 33.37 1.22 13.63
N SER A 667 33.65 0.65 14.80
CA SER A 667 33.42 -0.77 15.09
C SER A 667 31.94 -1.18 15.21
N GLN A 668 31.04 -0.19 15.29
CA GLN A 668 29.61 -0.36 15.46
C GLN A 668 28.82 -0.06 14.19
N ARG A 669 29.48 0.27 13.07
CA ARG A 669 28.81 0.50 11.77
C ARG A 669 28.42 -0.83 11.14
N LYS A 670 27.22 -0.90 10.57
CA LYS A 670 26.78 -2.13 9.90
C LYS A 670 27.57 -2.28 8.61
N GLY A 671 28.26 -3.42 8.42
CA GLY A 671 28.87 -3.76 7.13
C GLY A 671 27.82 -4.11 6.07
N PRO A 672 28.20 -4.15 4.79
CA PRO A 672 27.25 -4.31 3.69
C PRO A 672 26.63 -5.72 3.65
N ASP A 673 27.32 -6.74 4.19
CA ASP A 673 26.80 -8.09 4.36
C ASP A 673 25.62 -8.13 5.33
N LEU A 674 25.75 -7.48 6.50
CA LEU A 674 24.67 -7.40 7.47
C LEU A 674 23.47 -6.65 6.90
N ARG A 675 23.71 -5.51 6.23
CA ARG A 675 22.63 -4.72 5.59
C ARG A 675 21.91 -5.52 4.50
N PHE A 676 22.63 -6.34 3.74
CA PHE A 676 22.03 -7.23 2.74
C PHE A 676 21.12 -8.29 3.37
N LEU A 677 21.53 -8.94 4.46
CA LEU A 677 20.68 -9.92 5.16
C LEU A 677 19.45 -9.26 5.81
N GLU A 678 19.61 -8.07 6.41
CA GLU A 678 18.47 -7.30 6.93
C GLU A 678 17.49 -6.91 5.83
N TYR A 679 17.99 -6.53 4.66
CA TYR A 679 17.17 -6.26 3.49
C TYR A 679 16.39 -7.51 3.04
N LEU A 680 17.03 -8.67 2.90
CA LEU A 680 16.35 -9.92 2.53
C LEU A 680 15.25 -10.31 3.52
N ALA A 681 15.54 -10.23 4.82
CA ALA A 681 14.57 -10.52 5.88
C ALA A 681 13.35 -9.57 5.85
N SER A 682 13.51 -8.36 5.30
CA SER A 682 12.45 -7.37 5.18
C SER A 682 11.58 -7.50 3.93
N LEU A 683 11.92 -8.36 2.96
CA LEU A 683 11.19 -8.41 1.68
C LEU A 683 9.78 -8.99 1.83
N SER A 684 9.59 -9.92 2.78
CA SER A 684 8.29 -10.52 3.11
C SER A 684 7.46 -9.63 4.02
N CYS A 685 6.16 -9.55 3.76
CA CYS A 685 5.18 -8.83 4.59
C CYS A 685 5.57 -7.36 4.87
N ARG A 686 5.49 -6.50 3.85
CA ARG A 686 5.76 -5.06 3.99
C ARG A 686 4.49 -4.25 3.98
N PHE A 687 4.49 -3.09 4.63
CA PHE A 687 3.42 -2.15 4.42
C PHE A 687 3.48 -1.53 3.04
N SER A 688 2.32 -1.39 2.42
CA SER A 688 2.14 -0.44 1.32
C SER A 688 2.47 0.98 1.76
N ALA A 689 2.82 1.86 0.83
CA ALA A 689 3.18 3.25 1.15
C ALA A 689 2.07 4.01 1.89
N ASP A 690 0.79 3.64 1.69
CA ASP A 690 -0.37 4.19 2.39
C ASP A 690 -0.82 3.40 3.63
N ARG A 691 -0.08 2.34 3.98
CA ARG A 691 -0.30 1.47 5.14
C ARG A 691 -1.66 0.76 5.17
N GLN A 692 -2.36 0.71 4.04
CA GLN A 692 -3.68 0.08 3.95
C GLN A 692 -3.64 -1.42 3.68
N HIS A 693 -2.52 -1.94 3.18
CA HIS A 693 -2.35 -3.37 2.93
C HIS A 693 -0.93 -3.85 3.19
N VAL A 694 -0.79 -5.18 3.28
CA VAL A 694 0.49 -5.87 3.41
C VAL A 694 0.88 -6.48 2.07
N GLU A 695 2.01 -6.05 1.54
CA GLU A 695 2.64 -6.49 0.29
C GLU A 695 3.52 -7.73 0.51
N ASN A 696 3.61 -8.58 -0.52
CA ASN A 696 4.40 -9.83 -0.51
C ASN A 696 4.00 -10.75 0.65
N LEU A 697 2.70 -10.79 0.95
CA LEU A 697 2.13 -11.60 2.02
C LEU A 697 2.22 -13.10 1.70
N ASP A 698 2.18 -13.46 0.43
CA ASP A 698 2.22 -14.84 -0.06
C ASP A 698 3.59 -15.52 0.11
N LEU A 699 4.68 -14.75 0.18
CA LEU A 699 6.03 -15.28 0.44
C LEU A 699 6.10 -16.13 1.72
N ARG A 700 5.30 -15.80 2.75
CA ARG A 700 5.27 -16.56 4.00
C ARG A 700 4.65 -17.95 3.87
N LEU A 701 3.92 -18.20 2.78
CA LEU A 701 3.27 -19.49 2.53
C LEU A 701 4.16 -20.42 1.71
N GLN A 702 5.35 -19.97 1.31
CA GLN A 702 6.28 -20.77 0.53
C GLN A 702 6.87 -21.91 1.38
N PRO A 703 6.95 -23.15 0.86
CA PRO A 703 7.64 -24.23 1.53
C PRO A 703 9.09 -23.83 1.86
N GLY A 704 9.52 -24.04 3.10
CA GLY A 704 10.86 -23.67 3.56
C GLY A 704 11.01 -22.21 4.03
N TYR A 705 9.96 -21.38 3.99
CA TYR A 705 10.00 -19.99 4.45
C TYR A 705 10.57 -19.84 5.88
N ALA A 706 10.02 -20.59 6.84
CA ALA A 706 10.44 -20.52 8.24
C ALA A 706 11.90 -20.97 8.41
N ALA A 707 12.31 -22.02 7.70
CA ALA A 707 13.68 -22.52 7.71
C ALA A 707 14.66 -21.47 7.16
N PHE A 708 14.31 -20.82 6.04
CA PHE A 708 15.11 -19.73 5.46
C PHE A 708 15.26 -18.54 6.41
N GLN A 709 14.15 -18.08 7.01
CA GLN A 709 14.21 -16.99 7.99
C GLN A 709 15.04 -17.37 9.21
N ALA A 710 14.94 -18.61 9.71
CA ALA A 710 15.78 -19.09 10.80
C ALA A 710 17.28 -19.05 10.43
N THR A 711 17.65 -19.51 9.24
CA THR A 711 19.03 -19.45 8.72
C THR A 711 19.54 -18.01 8.59
N LEU A 712 18.72 -17.09 8.07
CA LEU A 712 19.07 -15.67 7.99
C LEU A 712 19.33 -15.08 9.37
N PHE A 713 18.41 -15.29 10.33
CA PHE A 713 18.54 -14.71 11.66
C PHE A 713 19.69 -15.32 12.49
N GLN A 714 20.11 -16.54 12.18
CA GLN A 714 21.33 -17.12 12.77
C GLN A 714 22.60 -16.37 12.32
N ALA A 715 22.70 -16.03 11.03
CA ALA A 715 23.80 -15.22 10.50
C ALA A 715 23.78 -13.78 11.03
N VAL A 716 22.59 -13.16 11.08
CA VAL A 716 22.40 -11.82 11.65
C VAL A 716 22.77 -11.79 13.13
N GLU A 717 22.41 -12.82 13.89
CA GLU A 717 22.78 -12.97 15.30
C GLU A 717 24.30 -12.96 15.51
N GLU A 718 25.06 -13.71 14.71
CA GLU A 718 26.51 -13.76 14.79
C GLU A 718 27.14 -12.35 14.63
N ALA A 719 26.65 -11.56 13.67
CA ALA A 719 27.13 -10.19 13.46
C ALA A 719 26.79 -9.26 14.63
N TYR A 720 25.55 -9.27 15.10
CA TYR A 720 25.15 -8.41 16.23
C TYR A 720 25.84 -8.80 17.54
N ARG A 721 26.05 -10.10 17.81
CA ARG A 721 26.83 -10.55 18.97
C ARG A 721 28.27 -10.02 18.92
N ARG A 722 28.92 -10.08 17.75
CA ARG A 722 30.26 -9.51 17.54
C ARG A 722 30.31 -8.00 17.77
N MET A 723 29.36 -7.26 17.23
CA MET A 723 29.27 -5.80 17.44
C MET A 723 29.03 -5.48 18.92
N ARG A 724 28.10 -6.19 19.56
CA ARG A 724 27.77 -6.02 20.98
C ARG A 724 28.98 -6.27 21.89
N ALA A 725 29.80 -7.27 21.61
CA ALA A 725 30.99 -7.58 22.40
C ALA A 725 32.01 -6.41 22.46
N GLY A 726 32.05 -5.56 21.42
CA GLY A 726 32.90 -4.37 21.36
C GLY A 726 32.17 -3.05 21.61
N SER A 727 30.99 -3.09 22.24
CA SER A 727 30.12 -1.93 22.48
C SER A 727 30.10 -1.49 23.95
N GLU A 728 29.37 -0.41 24.25
CA GLU A 728 29.04 0.02 25.62
C GLU A 728 27.64 -0.47 26.06
N ALA A 729 27.10 -1.49 25.37
CA ALA A 729 25.80 -2.04 25.72
C ALA A 729 25.76 -2.56 27.16
N GLU A 730 24.62 -2.37 27.81
CA GLU A 730 24.39 -2.83 29.18
C GLU A 730 24.65 -4.35 29.31
N PRO A 731 25.26 -4.84 30.41
CA PRO A 731 25.45 -6.26 30.60
C PRO A 731 24.11 -6.99 30.66
N LYS A 732 24.05 -8.16 30.03
CA LYS A 732 22.93 -9.10 30.16
C LYS A 732 23.25 -10.13 31.23
N HIS A 733 22.23 -10.57 31.97
CA HIS A 733 22.39 -11.44 33.13
C HIS A 733 21.77 -12.83 32.89
N PRO A 734 22.31 -13.90 33.51
CA PRO A 734 21.72 -15.23 33.43
C PRO A 734 20.41 -15.31 34.24
N GLY A 735 19.64 -16.37 34.02
CA GLY A 735 18.42 -16.65 34.77
C GLY A 735 17.23 -15.72 34.44
N ILE A 736 16.03 -16.15 34.81
CA ILE A 736 14.79 -15.39 34.64
C ILE A 736 14.56 -14.44 35.82
N LEU A 737 13.78 -13.38 35.60
CA LEU A 737 13.24 -12.54 36.68
C LEU A 737 11.71 -12.58 36.65
N ALA A 738 11.11 -12.51 37.83
CA ALA A 738 9.66 -12.35 38.03
C ALA A 738 9.38 -11.06 38.81
N PHE A 739 8.27 -10.39 38.55
CA PHE A 739 7.87 -9.16 39.26
C PHE A 739 6.35 -8.99 39.30
N ASP A 740 5.82 -8.30 40.31
CA ASP A 740 4.41 -7.92 40.36
C ASP A 740 4.14 -6.73 39.41
N ALA A 741 3.18 -6.85 38.50
CA ALA A 741 2.91 -5.80 37.51
C ALA A 741 2.24 -4.54 38.09
N GLY A 742 1.64 -4.64 39.27
CA GLY A 742 0.95 -3.56 39.97
C GLY A 742 1.90 -2.72 40.81
N THR A 743 2.83 -3.34 41.52
CA THR A 743 3.84 -2.62 42.33
C THR A 743 5.15 -2.40 41.59
N GLY A 744 5.50 -3.28 40.65
CA GLY A 744 6.78 -3.31 39.95
C GLY A 744 7.87 -4.07 40.70
N ASP A 745 7.60 -4.57 41.90
CA ASP A 745 8.59 -5.21 42.76
C ASP A 745 9.02 -6.57 42.22
N THR A 746 10.33 -6.82 42.23
CA THR A 746 10.89 -8.11 41.85
C THR A 746 10.58 -9.15 42.92
N VAL A 747 10.18 -10.35 42.49
CA VAL A 747 9.87 -11.47 43.39
C VAL A 747 11.15 -12.26 43.68
N ASP A 748 11.41 -12.54 44.96
CA ASP A 748 12.51 -13.41 45.37
C ASP A 748 12.29 -14.83 44.79
N PRO A 749 13.33 -15.47 44.21
CA PRO A 749 13.24 -16.85 43.75
C PRO A 749 12.65 -17.84 44.76
N ALA A 750 12.86 -17.65 46.07
CA ALA A 750 12.30 -18.48 47.13
C ALA A 750 10.77 -18.35 47.24
N ASP A 751 10.23 -17.16 46.96
CA ASP A 751 8.80 -16.84 47.05
C ASP A 751 8.05 -17.04 45.72
N LEU A 752 8.78 -17.31 44.62
CA LEU A 752 8.22 -17.39 43.27
C LEU A 752 7.00 -18.33 43.17
N ARG A 753 7.04 -19.47 43.86
CA ARG A 753 5.91 -20.42 43.84
C ARG A 753 4.67 -19.88 44.50
N GLN A 754 4.85 -19.16 45.60
CA GLN A 754 3.74 -18.52 46.30
C GLN A 754 3.19 -17.38 45.44
N ALA A 755 4.06 -16.57 44.85
CA ALA A 755 3.65 -15.51 43.91
C ALA A 755 2.87 -16.05 42.69
N VAL A 756 3.29 -17.19 42.12
CA VAL A 756 2.54 -17.85 41.04
C VAL A 756 1.14 -18.26 41.49
N ARG A 757 1.02 -18.85 42.70
CA ARG A 757 -0.28 -19.25 43.27
C ARG A 757 -1.20 -18.05 43.55
N ASP A 758 -0.64 -16.94 43.98
CA ASP A 758 -1.39 -15.73 44.35
C ASP A 758 -1.72 -14.83 43.14
N SER A 759 -1.15 -15.14 41.97
CA SER A 759 -1.39 -14.40 40.73
C SER A 759 -2.65 -14.89 40.00
N HIS A 760 -3.37 -13.96 39.37
CA HIS A 760 -4.54 -14.31 38.55
C HIS A 760 -4.13 -14.62 37.11
N TRP A 761 -3.11 -13.91 36.63
CA TRP A 761 -2.55 -14.04 35.29
C TRP A 761 -1.03 -13.99 35.34
N ILE A 762 -0.38 -14.71 34.44
CA ILE A 762 1.06 -14.71 34.24
C ILE A 762 1.36 -14.07 32.89
N MET A 763 2.14 -13.00 32.87
CA MET A 763 2.59 -12.37 31.62
C MET A 763 3.90 -13.03 31.16
N LEU A 764 3.83 -13.73 30.03
CA LEU A 764 5.01 -14.31 29.40
C LEU A 764 5.88 -13.21 28.77
N PRO A 765 7.22 -13.35 28.81
CA PRO A 765 8.12 -12.40 28.17
C PRO A 765 7.95 -12.39 26.64
N SER A 766 8.32 -11.26 26.04
CA SER A 766 8.37 -11.04 24.59
C SER A 766 9.83 -10.93 24.11
N THR A 767 10.03 -10.69 22.82
CA THR A 767 11.36 -10.72 22.18
C THR A 767 12.40 -9.80 22.84
N PRO A 768 12.15 -8.50 23.09
CA PRO A 768 13.16 -7.63 23.68
C PRO A 768 13.24 -7.73 25.21
N THR A 769 12.35 -8.46 25.88
CA THR A 769 12.28 -8.48 27.35
C THR A 769 13.21 -9.56 27.91
N THR A 770 14.50 -9.33 27.76
CA THR A 770 15.58 -10.17 28.32
C THR A 770 16.15 -9.53 29.59
N HIS A 771 16.93 -10.29 30.37
CA HIS A 771 17.42 -9.87 31.69
C HIS A 771 18.55 -8.85 31.57
N TYR A 772 18.17 -7.58 31.44
CA TYR A 772 18.98 -6.36 31.52
C TYR A 772 18.06 -5.16 31.83
N ALA A 773 18.62 -3.96 32.02
CA ALA A 773 17.85 -2.81 32.54
C ALA A 773 16.69 -2.40 31.61
N GLU A 774 16.93 -2.15 30.32
CA GLU A 774 15.84 -1.79 29.39
C GLU A 774 14.87 -2.97 29.19
N GLY A 775 15.35 -4.21 29.16
CA GLY A 775 14.49 -5.39 29.02
C GLY A 775 13.49 -5.55 30.17
N LEU A 776 13.94 -5.26 31.40
CA LEU A 776 13.07 -5.19 32.58
C LEU A 776 12.07 -4.03 32.49
N GLN A 777 12.50 -2.85 32.05
CA GLN A 777 11.61 -1.71 31.84
C GLN A 777 10.50 -2.04 30.82
N LEU A 778 10.86 -2.67 29.70
CA LEU A 778 9.90 -3.08 28.66
C LEU A 778 8.92 -4.14 29.18
N SER A 779 9.39 -5.12 29.94
CA SER A 779 8.52 -6.16 30.51
C SER A 779 7.53 -5.57 31.52
N ARG A 780 8.01 -4.67 32.40
CA ARG A 780 7.14 -3.92 33.33
C ARG A 780 6.10 -3.12 32.57
N GLY A 781 6.51 -2.33 31.58
CA GLY A 781 5.59 -1.54 30.76
C GLY A 781 4.52 -2.39 30.05
N LEU A 782 4.90 -3.54 29.49
CA LEU A 782 4.00 -4.50 28.88
C LEU A 782 2.98 -5.05 29.90
N SER A 783 3.47 -5.51 31.05
CA SER A 783 2.63 -6.12 32.10
C SER A 783 1.68 -5.09 32.72
N THR A 784 2.15 -3.87 33.01
CA THR A 784 1.32 -2.77 33.53
C THR A 784 0.27 -2.34 32.51
N THR A 785 0.58 -2.36 31.21
CA THR A 785 -0.40 -2.06 30.15
C THR A 785 -1.54 -3.08 30.16
N PHE A 786 -1.22 -4.37 30.24
CA PHE A 786 -2.22 -5.43 30.40
C PHE A 786 -3.04 -5.29 31.68
N LEU A 787 -2.39 -5.05 32.83
CA LEU A 787 -3.07 -4.85 34.11
C LEU A 787 -4.06 -3.69 34.05
N SER A 788 -3.64 -2.53 33.54
CA SER A 788 -4.50 -1.36 33.36
C SER A 788 -5.70 -1.67 32.48
N HIS A 789 -5.50 -2.42 31.39
CA HIS A 789 -6.60 -2.76 30.50
C HIS A 789 -7.54 -3.80 31.11
N LEU A 790 -7.02 -4.83 31.75
CA LEU A 790 -7.82 -5.84 32.46
C LEU A 790 -8.66 -5.23 33.57
N ARG A 791 -8.11 -4.30 34.36
CA ARG A 791 -8.87 -3.55 35.37
C ARG A 791 -10.05 -2.77 34.77
N ARG A 792 -9.87 -2.18 33.58
CA ARG A 792 -10.95 -1.50 32.85
C ARG A 792 -11.98 -2.48 32.28
N MET A 793 -11.53 -3.64 31.83
CA MET A 793 -12.43 -4.67 31.28
C MET A 793 -13.22 -5.39 32.38
N LEU A 794 -12.63 -5.53 33.58
CA LEU A 794 -13.15 -6.30 34.73
C LEU A 794 -13.32 -5.39 35.96
N PRO A 795 -14.19 -4.36 35.91
CA PRO A 795 -14.25 -3.33 36.95
C PRO A 795 -14.63 -3.89 38.33
N ARG A 796 -15.41 -4.98 38.37
CA ARG A 796 -15.81 -5.64 39.63
C ARG A 796 -14.67 -6.34 40.37
N GLN A 797 -13.57 -6.66 39.67
CA GLN A 797 -12.41 -7.36 40.22
C GLN A 797 -11.13 -6.51 40.19
N ALA A 798 -11.24 -5.23 39.81
CA ALA A 798 -10.09 -4.38 39.48
C ALA A 798 -9.07 -4.24 40.62
N ASP A 799 -9.54 -4.08 41.85
CA ASP A 799 -8.70 -3.83 43.03
C ASP A 799 -7.92 -5.08 43.47
N GLY A 800 -8.43 -6.28 43.18
CA GLY A 800 -7.78 -7.55 43.51
C GLY A 800 -6.92 -8.14 42.40
N LEU A 801 -6.97 -7.60 41.18
CA LEU A 801 -6.33 -8.20 40.02
C LEU A 801 -4.80 -8.11 40.11
N ARG A 802 -4.15 -9.27 40.06
CA ARG A 802 -2.69 -9.44 40.13
C ARG A 802 -2.15 -10.11 38.88
N ILE A 803 -1.13 -9.52 38.29
CA ILE A 803 -0.39 -10.10 37.16
C ILE A 803 1.06 -10.28 37.59
N LEU A 804 1.57 -11.51 37.45
CA LEU A 804 2.99 -11.81 37.64
C LEU A 804 3.69 -11.72 36.28
N GLY A 805 4.57 -10.74 36.12
CA GLY A 805 5.36 -10.53 34.91
C GLY A 805 6.69 -11.26 34.95
N PHE A 806 7.18 -11.67 33.78
CA PHE A 806 8.46 -12.36 33.63
C PHE A 806 9.39 -11.67 32.63
N VAL A 807 10.69 -11.90 32.82
CA VAL A 807 11.76 -11.50 31.90
C VAL A 807 12.53 -12.76 31.50
N HIS A 808 12.85 -12.90 30.22
CA HIS A 808 13.72 -13.98 29.73
C HIS A 808 15.13 -13.86 30.33
N ALA A 809 15.85 -14.98 30.38
CA ALA A 809 17.29 -14.92 30.61
C ALA A 809 17.97 -14.01 29.58
N GLY A 810 18.96 -13.25 30.03
CA GLY A 810 19.78 -12.39 29.19
C GLY A 810 20.97 -13.13 28.57
N LEU A 811 21.37 -14.27 29.16
CA LEU A 811 22.41 -15.17 28.66
C LEU A 811 21.83 -16.57 28.38
N ASP A 812 22.40 -17.28 27.41
CA ASP A 812 22.14 -18.70 27.21
C ASP A 812 22.98 -19.58 28.15
N GLY A 813 22.80 -20.91 28.06
CA GLY A 813 23.51 -21.87 28.93
C GLY A 813 25.02 -21.94 28.70
N GLU A 814 25.52 -21.36 27.60
CA GLU A 814 26.94 -21.22 27.30
C GLU A 814 27.49 -19.84 27.72
N GLY A 815 26.63 -18.98 28.26
CA GLY A 815 26.99 -17.63 28.69
C GLY A 815 26.97 -16.58 27.58
N HIS A 816 26.46 -16.90 26.38
CA HIS A 816 26.35 -15.91 25.31
C HIS A 816 25.12 -15.01 25.47
N PRO A 817 25.22 -13.72 25.08
CA PRO A 817 24.09 -12.81 25.18
C PRO A 817 22.95 -13.20 24.23
N LEU A 818 21.76 -13.35 24.80
CA LEU A 818 20.52 -13.54 24.07
C LEU A 818 20.01 -12.18 23.57
N ILE A 819 20.01 -11.98 22.26
CA ILE A 819 19.55 -10.76 21.60
C ILE A 819 18.29 -11.03 20.77
N GLU A 820 17.70 -9.99 20.20
CA GLU A 820 16.49 -10.10 19.38
C GLU A 820 16.69 -11.10 18.23
N ALA A 821 17.84 -11.10 17.56
CA ALA A 821 18.14 -12.06 16.50
C ALA A 821 18.13 -13.52 17.01
N SER A 822 18.62 -13.77 18.23
CA SER A 822 18.54 -15.08 18.90
C SER A 822 17.09 -15.53 19.11
N MET A 823 16.23 -14.60 19.54
CA MET A 823 14.81 -14.88 19.75
C MET A 823 14.08 -15.12 18.42
N LEU A 824 14.40 -14.35 17.38
CA LEU A 824 13.82 -14.50 16.05
C LEU A 824 14.25 -15.83 15.39
N HIS A 825 15.52 -16.21 15.49
CA HIS A 825 16.00 -17.51 15.04
C HIS A 825 15.19 -18.65 15.68
N ASN A 826 15.09 -18.67 17.02
CA ASN A 826 14.32 -19.67 17.75
C ASN A 826 12.83 -19.66 17.39
N ARG A 827 12.25 -18.47 17.15
CA ARG A 827 10.86 -18.29 16.75
C ARG A 827 10.58 -18.94 15.39
N PHE A 828 11.47 -18.76 14.42
CA PHE A 828 11.32 -19.33 13.10
C PHE A 828 11.60 -20.84 13.06
N LEU A 829 12.48 -21.35 13.93
CA LEU A 829 12.66 -22.80 14.09
C LEU A 829 11.39 -23.54 14.55
N LEU A 830 10.47 -22.86 15.25
CA LEU A 830 9.16 -23.44 15.58
C LEU A 830 8.23 -23.59 14.37
N GLY A 831 8.53 -22.95 13.24
CA GLY A 831 7.80 -23.14 11.99
C GLY A 831 8.39 -24.23 11.09
N THR A 832 9.34 -25.03 11.59
CA THR A 832 9.94 -26.15 10.85
C THR A 832 9.49 -27.50 11.43
N ASP A 833 10.01 -28.58 10.87
CA ASP A 833 9.94 -29.94 11.41
C ASP A 833 10.42 -30.10 12.88
N ARG A 834 11.09 -29.09 13.44
CA ARG A 834 11.55 -29.05 14.84
C ARG A 834 10.49 -28.54 15.81
N GLU A 835 9.30 -28.15 15.34
CA GLU A 835 8.26 -27.52 16.17
C GLU A 835 7.95 -28.26 17.48
N GLY A 836 7.91 -29.60 17.43
CA GLY A 836 7.43 -30.43 18.53
C GLY A 836 8.51 -30.82 19.55
N SER A 837 9.79 -30.52 19.26
CA SER A 837 10.94 -30.92 20.08
C SER A 837 11.82 -29.75 20.50
N LEU A 838 11.69 -28.58 19.86
CA LEU A 838 12.49 -27.41 20.19
C LEU A 838 12.17 -26.90 21.61
N VAL A 839 13.22 -26.79 22.44
CA VAL A 839 13.16 -26.14 23.76
C VAL A 839 14.42 -25.30 23.91
N GLY A 840 14.29 -23.98 23.76
CA GLY A 840 15.39 -23.06 24.01
C GLY A 840 15.69 -22.92 25.50
N HIS A 841 16.94 -22.62 25.85
CA HIS A 841 17.38 -22.36 27.23
C HIS A 841 16.46 -21.40 28.02
N PRO A 842 16.09 -20.20 27.52
CA PRO A 842 15.21 -19.30 28.28
C PRO A 842 13.79 -19.87 28.49
N SER A 843 13.27 -20.64 27.54
CA SER A 843 11.97 -21.31 27.68
C SER A 843 12.04 -22.48 28.66
N ARG A 844 13.16 -23.20 28.70
CA ARG A 844 13.42 -24.28 29.66
C ARG A 844 13.39 -23.76 31.10
N LEU A 845 14.06 -22.63 31.38
CA LEU A 845 14.04 -22.00 32.70
C LEU A 845 12.62 -21.61 33.14
N LEU A 846 11.83 -21.02 32.24
CA LEU A 846 10.43 -20.67 32.53
C LEU A 846 9.57 -21.92 32.77
N TYR A 847 9.72 -22.94 31.93
CA TYR A 847 9.04 -24.23 32.11
C TYR A 847 9.36 -24.85 33.49
N GLU A 848 10.64 -24.88 33.87
CA GLU A 848 11.09 -25.49 35.13
C GLU A 848 10.71 -24.65 36.36
N ALA A 849 10.41 -23.37 36.18
CA ALA A 849 9.88 -22.48 37.22
C ALA A 849 8.35 -22.58 37.36
N LEU A 850 7.62 -22.74 36.25
CA LEU A 850 6.17 -22.58 36.21
C LEU A 850 5.39 -23.89 36.10
N LEU A 851 5.84 -24.82 35.24
CA LEU A 851 5.07 -26.00 34.85
C LEU A 851 5.63 -27.31 35.43
N LEU A 852 6.95 -27.52 35.41
CA LEU A 852 7.56 -28.72 36.02
C LEU A 852 7.16 -28.91 37.50
N PRO A 853 7.08 -27.86 38.35
CA PRO A 853 6.65 -28.02 39.74
C PRO A 853 5.25 -28.61 39.93
N ARG A 854 4.44 -28.62 38.87
CA ARG A 854 3.06 -29.16 38.85
C ARG A 854 3.02 -30.61 38.39
N LEU A 855 4.15 -31.17 37.95
CA LEU A 855 4.27 -32.55 37.49
C LEU A 855 4.90 -33.48 38.54
N VAL A 856 5.46 -32.96 39.62
CA VAL A 856 6.27 -33.74 40.58
C VAL A 856 5.81 -33.59 42.02
N GLU A 857 6.00 -34.63 42.84
CA GLU A 857 5.50 -34.68 44.24
C GLU A 857 6.18 -33.66 45.17
N HIS A 858 7.50 -33.48 45.01
CA HIS A 858 8.30 -32.67 45.91
C HIS A 858 9.07 -31.59 45.13
N PRO A 859 8.37 -30.62 44.54
CA PRO A 859 9.03 -29.65 43.66
C PRO A 859 10.12 -28.86 44.38
N ALA A 860 10.02 -28.65 45.70
CA ALA A 860 11.00 -27.90 46.49
C ALA A 860 12.37 -28.57 46.54
N ARG A 861 12.42 -29.89 46.32
CA ARG A 861 13.63 -30.69 46.37
C ARG A 861 14.29 -30.84 45.00
N LEU A 862 13.83 -30.18 43.93
CA LEU A 862 14.43 -30.31 42.59
C LEU A 862 15.86 -29.75 42.60
N LEU A 863 16.82 -30.58 42.21
CA LEU A 863 18.23 -30.22 42.12
C LEU A 863 18.46 -29.29 40.93
N ARG A 864 19.16 -28.16 41.15
CA ARG A 864 19.42 -27.16 40.10
C ARG A 864 20.92 -27.03 39.81
N ASN A 865 21.23 -26.89 38.53
CA ASN A 865 22.54 -26.56 37.99
C ASN A 865 22.89 -25.08 38.25
N ALA A 866 24.17 -24.73 38.02
CA ALA A 866 24.66 -23.36 38.16
C ALA A 866 23.98 -22.35 37.20
N ASP A 867 23.50 -22.81 36.05
CA ASP A 867 22.75 -22.01 35.07
C ASP A 867 21.25 -21.86 35.43
N GLY A 868 20.82 -22.44 36.57
CA GLY A 868 19.46 -22.39 37.08
C GLY A 868 18.53 -23.49 36.54
N THR A 869 18.97 -24.28 35.57
CA THR A 869 18.19 -25.42 35.05
C THR A 869 18.14 -26.59 36.04
N VAL A 870 17.15 -27.47 35.93
CA VAL A 870 17.05 -28.67 36.77
C VAL A 870 18.00 -29.76 36.26
N GLU A 871 18.82 -30.30 37.18
CA GLU A 871 19.76 -31.38 36.90
C GLU A 871 19.01 -32.67 36.55
N ARG A 872 19.54 -33.43 35.57
CA ARG A 872 18.85 -34.56 34.95
C ARG A 872 19.78 -35.73 34.70
N GLU A 873 19.30 -36.94 34.96
CA GLU A 873 19.96 -38.20 34.59
C GLU A 873 19.08 -38.98 33.60
N GLY A 874 19.62 -39.34 32.42
CA GLY A 874 18.83 -40.00 31.38
C GLY A 874 17.60 -39.19 30.89
N GLY A 875 17.60 -37.87 31.13
CA GLY A 875 16.48 -36.95 30.88
C GLY A 875 15.50 -36.78 32.04
N MET A 876 15.54 -37.64 33.06
CA MET A 876 14.69 -37.55 34.25
C MET A 876 15.16 -36.41 35.17
N PRO A 877 14.26 -35.51 35.63
CA PRO A 877 14.60 -34.53 36.65
C PRO A 877 15.06 -35.20 37.94
N LEU A 878 16.06 -34.62 38.63
CA LEU A 878 16.57 -35.14 39.90
C LEU A 878 16.13 -34.29 41.09
N TYR A 879 16.00 -34.94 42.24
CA TYR A 879 15.94 -34.27 43.54
C TYR A 879 17.35 -33.99 44.09
N GLU A 880 17.45 -33.16 45.13
CA GLU A 880 18.71 -32.76 45.80
C GLU A 880 19.54 -33.94 46.31
N ASP A 881 18.89 -35.06 46.64
CA ASP A 881 19.53 -36.33 47.02
C ASP A 881 19.97 -37.18 45.81
N ARG A 882 19.87 -36.61 44.60
CA ARG A 882 20.12 -37.23 43.29
C ARG A 882 19.20 -38.40 42.96
N SER A 883 18.10 -38.59 43.68
CA SER A 883 17.08 -39.54 43.27
C SER A 883 16.21 -38.98 42.13
N PRO A 884 15.68 -39.83 41.22
CA PRO A 884 14.75 -39.38 40.18
C PRO A 884 13.47 -38.78 40.76
N ALA A 885 13.03 -37.66 40.19
CA ALA A 885 11.76 -37.04 40.56
C ALA A 885 10.58 -37.98 40.28
N ARG A 886 9.57 -37.90 41.14
CA ARG A 886 8.36 -38.74 41.07
C ARG A 886 7.17 -37.91 40.65
N ARG A 887 6.32 -38.49 39.80
CA ARG A 887 5.08 -37.87 39.32
C ARG A 887 4.05 -37.74 40.44
N ILE A 888 3.17 -36.75 40.35
CA ILE A 888 1.97 -36.68 41.21
C ILE A 888 0.94 -37.75 40.80
N ASP A 889 0.02 -38.08 41.72
CA ASP A 889 -1.07 -39.00 41.42
C ASP A 889 -2.17 -38.36 40.57
N PHE A 890 -3.04 -39.19 39.97
CA PHE A 890 -4.12 -38.72 39.09
C PHE A 890 -5.09 -37.77 39.81
N ARG A 891 -5.43 -38.05 41.07
CA ARG A 891 -6.37 -37.23 41.86
C ARG A 891 -5.80 -35.82 42.07
N SER A 892 -4.50 -35.73 42.31
CA SER A 892 -3.78 -34.47 42.44
C SER A 892 -3.81 -33.64 41.16
N ILE A 893 -3.96 -34.24 39.97
CA ILE A 893 -4.11 -33.51 38.69
C ILE A 893 -5.42 -32.73 38.66
N GLU A 894 -6.48 -33.26 39.27
CA GLU A 894 -7.76 -32.58 39.39
C GLU A 894 -7.67 -31.38 40.32
N ASP A 895 -6.88 -31.46 41.39
CA ASP A 895 -6.75 -30.36 42.35
C ASP A 895 -5.76 -29.26 41.91
N ILE A 896 -5.12 -29.39 40.75
CA ILE A 896 -4.15 -28.39 40.27
C ILE A 896 -4.88 -27.07 39.95
N PRO A 897 -4.48 -25.94 40.58
CA PRO A 897 -5.06 -24.64 40.29
C PRO A 897 -4.77 -24.21 38.84
N PRO A 898 -5.72 -23.56 38.15
CA PRO A 898 -5.56 -23.20 36.75
C PRO A 898 -4.50 -22.10 36.58
N LEU A 899 -3.67 -22.23 35.55
CA LEU A 899 -2.76 -21.15 35.13
C LEU A 899 -3.29 -20.46 33.88
N ARG A 900 -3.22 -19.13 33.89
CA ARG A 900 -3.64 -18.28 32.78
C ARG A 900 -2.47 -17.44 32.33
N PHE A 901 -2.09 -17.61 31.08
CA PHE A 901 -0.99 -16.90 30.48
C PHE A 901 -1.50 -15.79 29.57
N LEU A 902 -0.84 -14.64 29.64
CA LEU A 902 -0.92 -13.58 28.65
C LEU A 902 0.36 -13.63 27.82
N ALA A 903 0.22 -13.55 26.51
CA ALA A 903 1.34 -13.53 25.59
C ALA A 903 1.23 -12.35 24.61
N HIS A 904 2.39 -11.82 24.25
CA HIS A 904 2.54 -10.85 23.18
C HIS A 904 3.78 -11.18 22.34
N SER A 905 3.72 -11.02 21.02
CA SER A 905 4.85 -11.26 20.13
C SER A 905 5.36 -12.71 20.21
N SER A 906 6.64 -12.91 20.60
CA SER A 906 7.24 -14.24 20.81
C SER A 906 6.76 -14.97 22.06
N GLY A 907 5.90 -14.38 22.91
CA GLY A 907 5.38 -15.09 24.09
C GLY A 907 4.66 -16.39 23.73
N ILE A 908 4.01 -16.47 22.56
CA ILE A 908 3.40 -17.71 22.06
C ILE A 908 4.44 -18.76 21.66
N ALA A 909 5.61 -18.35 21.16
CA ALA A 909 6.73 -19.25 20.90
C ALA A 909 7.25 -19.83 22.21
N THR A 910 7.40 -19.00 23.24
CA THR A 910 7.82 -19.43 24.58
C THR A 910 6.85 -20.44 25.18
N MET A 911 5.55 -20.18 25.12
CA MET A 911 4.52 -21.10 25.62
C MET A 911 4.60 -22.47 24.94
N GLN A 912 4.77 -22.52 23.62
CA GLN A 912 4.88 -23.79 22.89
C GLN A 912 6.17 -24.56 23.21
N GLN A 913 7.29 -23.87 23.42
CA GLN A 913 8.51 -24.52 23.89
C GLN A 913 8.38 -25.04 25.33
N MET A 914 7.63 -24.34 26.18
CA MET A 914 7.29 -24.84 27.52
C MET A 914 6.39 -26.08 27.43
N ASP A 915 5.42 -26.11 26.51
CA ASP A 915 4.59 -27.29 26.24
C ASP A 915 5.44 -28.46 25.72
N ASN A 916 6.42 -28.21 24.84
CA ASN A 916 7.36 -29.24 24.36
C ASN A 916 8.17 -29.86 25.52
N ALA A 917 8.70 -29.03 26.41
CA ALA A 917 9.44 -29.49 27.59
C ALA A 917 8.53 -30.27 28.56
N MET A 918 7.30 -29.78 28.77
CA MET A 918 6.28 -30.43 29.59
C MET A 918 5.93 -31.82 29.03
N ARG A 919 5.75 -31.95 27.71
CA ARG A 919 5.46 -33.23 27.07
C ARG A 919 6.59 -34.24 27.28
N HIS A 920 7.84 -33.83 27.04
CA HIS A 920 9.01 -34.69 27.27
C HIS A 920 9.08 -35.19 28.70
N ASP A 921 8.87 -34.31 29.69
CA ASP A 921 8.91 -34.73 31.09
C ASP A 921 7.72 -35.60 31.48
N MET A 922 6.51 -35.32 30.97
CA MET A 922 5.35 -36.15 31.22
C MET A 922 5.52 -37.58 30.66
N GLU A 923 6.07 -37.72 29.46
CA GLU A 923 6.38 -39.02 28.86
C GLU A 923 7.41 -39.79 29.71
N ARG A 924 8.47 -39.10 30.16
CA ARG A 924 9.53 -39.69 30.99
C ARG A 924 9.05 -40.07 32.39
N LEU A 925 8.16 -39.27 32.98
CA LEU A 925 7.53 -39.51 34.28
C LEU A 925 6.40 -40.56 34.21
N GLY A 926 6.05 -41.05 33.01
CA GLY A 926 5.07 -42.12 32.83
C GLY A 926 3.60 -41.68 32.87
N TYR A 927 3.28 -40.44 32.50
CA TYR A 927 1.90 -39.98 32.37
C TYR A 927 1.23 -40.54 31.11
N SER A 928 0.01 -41.06 31.25
CA SER A 928 -0.84 -41.48 30.13
C SER A 928 -1.28 -40.30 29.26
N LEU A 929 -1.69 -40.56 28.02
CA LEU A 929 -2.17 -39.52 27.10
C LEU A 929 -3.37 -38.73 27.66
N LEU A 930 -4.25 -39.41 28.41
CA LEU A 930 -5.38 -38.77 29.08
C LEU A 930 -4.91 -37.79 30.14
N GLU A 931 -3.98 -38.21 30.99
CA GLU A 931 -3.40 -37.35 32.03
C GLU A 931 -2.65 -36.15 31.45
N GLN A 932 -1.88 -36.37 30.37
CA GLN A 932 -1.21 -35.28 29.66
C GLN A 932 -2.21 -34.25 29.14
N THR A 933 -3.32 -34.73 28.57
CA THR A 933 -4.40 -33.87 28.06
C THR A 933 -5.04 -33.06 29.20
N GLU A 934 -5.33 -33.70 30.34
CA GLU A 934 -5.87 -33.00 31.51
C GLU A 934 -4.89 -31.95 32.05
N LEU A 935 -3.61 -32.28 32.15
CA LEU A 935 -2.56 -31.38 32.61
C LEU A 935 -2.41 -30.13 31.71
N PHE A 936 -2.46 -30.29 30.39
CA PHE A 936 -2.48 -29.14 29.48
C PHE A 936 -3.76 -28.31 29.63
N ASN A 937 -4.90 -28.95 29.84
CA ASN A 937 -6.20 -28.27 29.99
C ASN A 937 -6.36 -27.52 31.32
N ARG A 938 -5.44 -27.69 32.28
CA ARG A 938 -5.29 -26.83 33.47
C ARG A 938 -4.65 -25.48 33.15
N ASN A 939 -4.19 -25.28 31.92
CA ASN A 939 -3.55 -24.06 31.47
C ASN A 939 -4.38 -23.43 30.32
N VAL A 940 -4.27 -22.12 30.16
CA VAL A 940 -4.75 -21.41 28.96
C VAL A 940 -3.80 -20.26 28.65
N VAL A 941 -3.55 -19.99 27.38
CA VAL A 941 -2.81 -18.80 26.94
C VAL A 941 -3.70 -17.92 26.07
N VAL A 942 -3.71 -16.62 26.36
CA VAL A 942 -4.30 -15.59 25.49
C VAL A 942 -3.18 -14.80 24.85
N SER A 943 -2.99 -15.01 23.56
CA SER A 943 -1.94 -14.38 22.76
C SER A 943 -2.51 -13.25 21.92
N PHE A 944 -1.95 -12.06 22.10
CA PHE A 944 -2.14 -10.92 21.21
C PHE A 944 -0.90 -10.75 20.35
N ALA A 945 -1.04 -10.51 19.05
CA ALA A 945 0.10 -10.39 18.15
C ALA A 945 0.98 -11.65 18.13
N SER A 946 0.38 -12.82 17.86
CA SER A 946 1.11 -14.09 17.78
C SER A 946 2.14 -14.04 16.67
N ALA A 947 3.42 -13.95 17.03
CA ALA A 947 4.51 -13.77 16.06
C ALA A 947 5.22 -15.08 15.70
N ALA A 948 4.64 -16.23 16.08
CA ALA A 948 5.05 -17.58 15.68
C ALA A 948 3.80 -18.41 15.40
N ASP A 949 3.92 -19.41 14.53
CA ASP A 949 2.80 -20.30 14.23
C ASP A 949 2.40 -21.09 15.47
N ILE A 950 1.09 -21.33 15.60
CA ILE A 950 0.53 -22.13 16.68
C ILE A 950 0.34 -23.56 16.17
N ALA A 951 1.23 -24.45 16.60
CA ALA A 951 1.18 -25.88 16.35
C ALA A 951 -0.06 -26.47 17.02
N SER A 952 -1.14 -26.61 16.24
CA SER A 952 -2.37 -27.26 16.69
C SER A 952 -2.27 -28.78 16.62
N GLY A 953 -1.42 -29.33 15.74
CA GLY A 953 -1.21 -30.77 15.59
C GLY A 953 -0.56 -31.43 16.80
N THR A 954 0.14 -30.66 17.64
CA THR A 954 0.95 -31.15 18.75
C THR A 954 0.24 -30.93 20.10
N PRO A 955 0.24 -31.91 21.04
CA PRO A 955 -0.35 -31.73 22.37
C PRO A 955 0.25 -30.51 23.08
N GLY A 956 -0.62 -29.69 23.68
CA GLY A 956 -0.20 -28.46 24.34
C GLY A 956 -1.36 -27.66 24.92
N THR A 957 -1.03 -26.53 25.51
CA THR A 957 -1.94 -25.64 26.21
C THR A 957 -3.02 -25.06 25.26
N PRO A 958 -4.32 -25.12 25.62
CA PRO A 958 -5.39 -24.42 24.90
C PRO A 958 -5.07 -22.93 24.68
N THR A 959 -5.26 -22.44 23.47
CA THR A 959 -4.78 -21.12 23.05
C THR A 959 -5.90 -20.25 22.51
N VAL A 960 -5.98 -19.00 22.97
CA VAL A 960 -6.72 -17.91 22.31
C VAL A 960 -5.73 -17.08 21.51
N ASP A 961 -6.05 -16.77 20.26
CA ASP A 961 -5.15 -16.07 19.35
C ASP A 961 -5.85 -14.87 18.71
N VAL A 962 -5.31 -13.67 18.94
CA VAL A 962 -5.79 -12.41 18.39
C VAL A 962 -4.62 -11.72 17.68
N THR A 963 -4.56 -11.89 16.36
CA THR A 963 -3.45 -11.39 15.53
C THR A 963 -3.98 -10.59 14.36
N ALA A 964 -3.46 -9.37 14.19
CA ALA A 964 -3.94 -8.42 13.21
C ALA A 964 -3.24 -8.55 11.86
N TYR A 965 -4.00 -8.36 10.79
CA TYR A 965 -3.49 -8.37 9.42
C TYR A 965 -2.38 -7.32 9.19
N ASN A 966 -2.56 -6.11 9.72
CA ASN A 966 -1.61 -5.01 9.55
C ASN A 966 -0.48 -5.02 10.61
N ASP A 967 -0.33 -6.10 11.38
CA ASP A 967 0.84 -6.36 12.21
C ASP A 967 1.89 -7.13 11.39
N ILE A 968 2.67 -6.39 10.60
CA ILE A 968 3.63 -6.98 9.67
C ILE A 968 4.72 -7.83 10.35
N ARG A 969 5.06 -7.56 11.62
CA ARG A 969 6.04 -8.34 12.37
C ARG A 969 5.49 -9.71 12.74
N SER A 970 4.21 -9.78 13.09
CA SER A 970 3.50 -11.04 13.32
C SER A 970 3.21 -11.77 12.00
N MET A 971 2.82 -11.05 10.95
CA MET A 971 2.64 -11.64 9.60
C MET A 971 3.93 -12.27 9.09
N ALA A 972 5.06 -11.57 9.16
CA ALA A 972 6.36 -12.11 8.76
C ALA A 972 6.81 -13.28 9.65
N GLY A 973 6.36 -13.35 10.90
CA GLY A 973 6.68 -14.42 11.83
C GLY A 973 5.83 -15.69 11.70
N THR A 974 4.83 -15.69 10.81
CA THR A 974 3.80 -16.75 10.78
C THR A 974 3.44 -17.17 9.36
N THR A 975 3.13 -18.45 9.19
CA THR A 975 2.61 -19.04 7.94
C THR A 975 1.10 -19.28 8.00
N THR A 976 0.48 -18.99 9.14
CA THR A 976 -0.97 -19.12 9.39
C THR A 976 -1.83 -18.35 8.36
N PRO A 977 -2.63 -19.02 7.52
CA PRO A 977 -3.42 -18.35 6.48
C PRO A 977 -4.60 -17.53 7.04
N ASP A 978 -5.10 -17.88 8.22
CA ASP A 978 -6.26 -17.24 8.87
C ASP A 978 -6.08 -15.75 9.19
N TYR A 979 -4.83 -15.26 9.21
CA TYR A 979 -4.54 -13.84 9.43
C TYR A 979 -4.72 -12.98 8.18
N ALA A 980 -4.81 -13.60 7.00
CA ALA A 980 -5.12 -12.89 5.77
C ALA A 980 -6.59 -12.44 5.78
N ILE A 981 -6.85 -11.25 5.24
CA ILE A 981 -8.19 -10.66 5.17
C ILE A 981 -8.61 -10.54 3.70
N PRO A 982 -9.85 -10.93 3.32
CA PRO A 982 -10.36 -10.68 1.98
C PRO A 982 -10.33 -9.19 1.62
N ASP A 983 -9.96 -8.88 0.37
CA ASP A 983 -9.67 -7.51 -0.09
C ASP A 983 -10.78 -6.48 0.21
N ALA A 984 -12.05 -6.86 0.03
CA ALA A 984 -13.18 -5.99 0.32
C ALA A 984 -13.30 -5.67 1.82
N HIS A 985 -13.16 -6.68 2.67
CA HIS A 985 -13.18 -6.50 4.13
C HIS A 985 -11.95 -5.70 4.60
N ARG A 986 -10.76 -5.98 4.05
CA ARG A 986 -9.52 -5.23 4.33
C ARG A 986 -9.69 -3.74 4.06
N ARG A 987 -10.21 -3.37 2.89
CA ARG A 987 -10.40 -1.96 2.50
C ARG A 987 -11.34 -1.24 3.46
N ARG A 988 -12.47 -1.86 3.83
CA ARG A 988 -13.40 -1.30 4.83
C ARG A 988 -12.72 -1.12 6.18
N GLN A 989 -11.98 -2.12 6.64
CA GLN A 989 -11.26 -2.05 7.91
C GLN A 989 -10.16 -0.98 7.89
N ALA A 990 -9.37 -0.88 6.83
CA ALA A 990 -8.33 0.13 6.68
C ALA A 990 -8.89 1.57 6.66
N LEU A 991 -10.08 1.77 6.08
CA LEU A 991 -10.78 3.06 6.13
C LEU A 991 -11.28 3.36 7.55
N SER A 992 -11.93 2.40 8.20
CA SER A 992 -12.42 2.52 9.58
C SER A 992 -11.28 2.79 10.57
N ALA A 993 -10.12 2.17 10.36
CA ALA A 993 -8.92 2.29 11.19
C ALA A 993 -8.30 3.69 11.22
N ARG A 994 -8.76 4.61 10.37
CA ARG A 994 -8.39 6.03 10.41
C ARG A 994 -9.11 6.80 11.53
N ASP A 995 -10.22 6.28 12.03
CA ASP A 995 -10.92 6.84 13.18
C ASP A 995 -10.10 6.58 14.46
N ALA A 996 -9.91 7.61 15.28
CA ALA A 996 -9.25 7.49 16.57
C ALA A 996 -9.98 6.51 17.52
N ASN A 997 -11.29 6.33 17.36
CA ASN A 997 -12.13 5.43 18.16
C ASN A 997 -12.31 4.04 17.53
N HIS A 998 -11.57 3.71 16.48
CA HIS A 998 -11.67 2.43 15.79
C HIS A 998 -11.52 1.24 16.75
N ARG A 999 -12.45 0.30 16.61
CA ARG A 999 -12.42 -1.04 17.21
C ARG A 999 -12.59 -2.08 16.11
N TYR A 1000 -11.96 -3.23 16.27
CA TYR A 1000 -12.07 -4.32 15.31
C TYR A 1000 -13.33 -5.17 15.55
N GLU A 1001 -14.51 -4.53 15.55
CA GLU A 1001 -15.81 -5.15 15.82
C GLU A 1001 -16.24 -6.12 14.72
N ASP A 1002 -15.96 -5.80 13.45
CA ASP A 1002 -16.23 -6.67 12.28
C ASP A 1002 -15.19 -7.81 12.21
N THR A 1003 -15.21 -8.69 13.20
CA THR A 1003 -14.32 -9.85 13.35
C THR A 1003 -15.11 -11.06 13.86
N GLN A 1004 -14.57 -12.27 13.73
CA GLN A 1004 -15.25 -13.49 14.16
C GLN A 1004 -14.30 -14.48 14.83
N TRP A 1005 -14.83 -15.29 15.76
CA TRP A 1005 -14.09 -16.41 16.35
C TRP A 1005 -14.12 -17.63 15.43
N LYS A 1006 -12.95 -18.22 15.19
CA LYS A 1006 -12.76 -19.50 14.50
C LYS A 1006 -12.19 -20.51 15.49
N LEU A 1007 -12.93 -21.60 15.71
CA LEU A 1007 -12.49 -22.72 16.54
C LEU A 1007 -11.69 -23.71 15.70
N ILE A 1008 -10.47 -24.01 16.12
CA ILE A 1008 -9.58 -24.98 15.49
C ILE A 1008 -9.32 -26.11 16.48
N ARG A 1009 -9.50 -27.35 16.02
CA ARG A 1009 -9.24 -28.56 16.81
C ARG A 1009 -8.10 -29.33 16.16
N GLY A 1010 -6.98 -29.39 16.87
CA GLY A 1010 -5.82 -30.16 16.47
C GLY A 1010 -6.06 -31.67 16.50
N ALA A 1011 -5.30 -32.41 15.70
CA ALA A 1011 -5.35 -33.87 15.67
C ALA A 1011 -5.03 -34.51 17.04
N SER A 1012 -4.20 -33.85 17.84
CA SER A 1012 -3.83 -34.26 19.21
C SER A 1012 -4.79 -33.75 20.30
N GLY A 1013 -5.88 -33.08 19.93
CA GLY A 1013 -6.88 -32.56 20.87
C GLY A 1013 -6.65 -31.14 21.38
N LYS A 1014 -5.50 -30.50 21.07
CA LYS A 1014 -5.26 -29.08 21.38
C LYS A 1014 -6.32 -28.19 20.72
N VAL A 1015 -6.87 -27.25 21.49
CA VAL A 1015 -7.88 -26.30 21.03
C VAL A 1015 -7.24 -24.93 20.83
N VAL A 1016 -7.49 -24.34 19.66
CA VAL A 1016 -7.12 -22.94 19.36
C VAL A 1016 -8.39 -22.16 19.00
N LEU A 1017 -8.65 -21.07 19.72
CA LEU A 1017 -9.74 -20.14 19.44
C LEU A 1017 -9.14 -18.86 18.84
N ARG A 1018 -9.28 -18.69 17.53
CA ARG A 1018 -8.63 -17.61 16.77
C ARG A 1018 -9.62 -16.53 16.38
N ARG A 1019 -9.27 -15.26 16.56
CA ARG A 1019 -10.06 -14.13 16.03
C ARG A 1019 -9.54 -13.79 14.62
N ILE A 1020 -10.40 -13.88 13.62
CA ILE A 1020 -10.05 -13.54 12.22
C ILE A 1020 -10.68 -12.20 11.82
N GLY A 1021 -10.08 -11.52 10.83
CA GLY A 1021 -10.51 -10.19 10.38
C GLY A 1021 -9.93 -9.01 11.16
N VAL A 1022 -9.02 -9.25 12.11
CA VAL A 1022 -8.48 -8.21 12.99
C VAL A 1022 -7.61 -7.24 12.20
N PHE A 1023 -7.90 -5.94 12.31
CA PHE A 1023 -7.13 -4.85 11.73
C PHE A 1023 -7.01 -3.75 12.78
N LEU A 1024 -5.84 -3.16 12.94
CA LEU A 1024 -5.58 -2.16 13.98
C LEU A 1024 -5.57 -0.75 13.41
N ARG A 1025 -5.94 0.22 14.25
CA ARG A 1025 -5.68 1.63 13.98
C ARG A 1025 -4.18 1.91 13.94
N GLU A 1026 -3.79 2.91 13.15
CA GLU A 1026 -2.39 3.33 13.09
C GLU A 1026 -1.89 3.84 14.45
N ASP A 1027 -0.61 3.59 14.71
CA ASP A 1027 0.09 4.13 15.87
C ASP A 1027 1.07 5.23 15.41
N PRO A 1028 0.84 6.51 15.73
CA PRO A 1028 1.77 7.58 15.38
C PRO A 1028 3.18 7.36 15.95
N ALA A 1029 3.28 6.63 17.07
CA ALA A 1029 4.54 6.27 17.71
C ALA A 1029 5.24 5.08 17.04
N ARG A 1030 4.56 4.32 16.17
CA ARG A 1030 5.11 3.20 15.38
C ARG A 1030 4.63 3.30 13.94
N GLN A 1031 5.40 4.01 13.14
CA GLN A 1031 5.05 4.27 11.74
C GLN A 1031 5.37 3.11 10.79
N HIS A 1032 6.17 2.14 11.23
CA HIS A 1032 6.69 1.05 10.39
C HIS A 1032 5.99 -0.30 10.61
N ASP A 1033 5.34 -0.53 11.76
CA ASP A 1033 4.53 -1.73 12.05
C ASP A 1033 3.32 -1.38 12.95
N SER A 1034 2.31 -2.25 13.00
CA SER A 1034 1.20 -2.15 13.97
C SER A 1034 1.40 -3.08 15.17
N HIS A 1035 2.64 -3.48 15.48
CA HIS A 1035 2.98 -4.46 16.52
C HIS A 1035 2.94 -3.84 17.93
N SER A 1036 1.84 -3.15 18.23
CA SER A 1036 1.63 -2.38 19.46
C SER A 1036 0.55 -3.05 20.29
N ILE A 1037 0.94 -3.68 21.40
CA ILE A 1037 -0.01 -4.32 22.32
C ILE A 1037 -1.11 -3.35 22.79
N ARG A 1038 -0.76 -2.08 22.95
CA ARG A 1038 -1.70 -1.02 23.32
C ARG A 1038 -2.86 -0.93 22.31
N ARG A 1039 -2.57 -1.02 21.01
CA ARG A 1039 -3.59 -0.93 19.94
C ARG A 1039 -4.46 -2.18 19.88
N TYR A 1040 -3.88 -3.36 20.09
CA TYR A 1040 -4.66 -4.59 20.25
C TYR A 1040 -5.67 -4.47 21.39
N LEU A 1041 -5.23 -3.99 22.56
CA LEU A 1041 -6.09 -3.88 23.73
C LEU A 1041 -7.12 -2.75 23.57
N GLU A 1042 -6.71 -1.54 23.21
CA GLU A 1042 -7.63 -0.40 23.04
C GLU A 1042 -8.70 -0.64 21.96
N GLY A 1043 -8.38 -1.38 20.89
CA GLY A 1043 -9.31 -1.72 19.83
C GLY A 1043 -10.17 -2.96 20.11
N ALA A 1044 -10.02 -3.61 21.27
CA ALA A 1044 -10.68 -4.88 21.57
C ALA A 1044 -12.22 -4.76 21.60
N PRO A 1045 -12.94 -5.60 20.83
CA PRO A 1045 -14.40 -5.60 20.81
C PRO A 1045 -14.95 -6.29 22.07
N GLU A 1046 -16.26 -6.11 22.31
CA GLU A 1046 -16.93 -6.66 23.50
C GLU A 1046 -16.81 -8.19 23.58
N ALA A 1047 -16.79 -8.90 22.45
CA ALA A 1047 -16.58 -10.34 22.40
C ALA A 1047 -15.23 -10.79 23.01
N VAL A 1048 -14.16 -10.01 22.81
CA VAL A 1048 -12.84 -10.29 23.43
C VAL A 1048 -12.88 -10.00 24.92
N ARG A 1049 -13.57 -8.93 25.32
CA ARG A 1049 -13.75 -8.58 26.74
C ARG A 1049 -14.51 -9.68 27.49
N HIS A 1050 -15.61 -10.15 26.93
CA HIS A 1050 -16.42 -11.23 27.49
C HIS A 1050 -15.61 -12.53 27.64
N LEU A 1051 -14.80 -12.88 26.63
CA LEU A 1051 -13.90 -14.03 26.70
C LEU A 1051 -12.93 -13.91 27.89
N LEU A 1052 -12.29 -12.75 28.06
CA LEU A 1052 -11.34 -12.53 29.15
C LEU A 1052 -12.02 -12.58 30.53
N GLU A 1053 -13.23 -12.04 30.66
CA GLU A 1053 -14.04 -12.12 31.88
C GLU A 1053 -14.39 -13.57 32.23
N GLN A 1054 -14.84 -14.35 31.24
CA GLN A 1054 -15.15 -15.76 31.43
C GLN A 1054 -13.90 -16.54 31.87
N LEU A 1055 -12.77 -16.36 31.19
CA LEU A 1055 -11.53 -17.03 31.58
C LEU A 1055 -11.09 -16.63 33.00
N HIS A 1056 -11.18 -15.36 33.36
CA HIS A 1056 -10.79 -14.86 34.69
C HIS A 1056 -11.65 -15.41 35.82
N THR A 1057 -12.98 -15.44 35.63
CA THR A 1057 -13.95 -15.83 36.66
C THR A 1057 -14.00 -17.33 36.94
N MET A 1058 -13.40 -18.16 36.09
CA MET A 1058 -13.37 -19.61 36.32
C MET A 1058 -12.56 -19.99 37.57
N SER A 1059 -13.20 -20.62 38.54
CA SER A 1059 -12.55 -21.16 39.73
C SER A 1059 -12.51 -22.70 39.70
N GLY A 1060 -11.70 -23.31 40.57
CA GLY A 1060 -11.62 -24.78 40.72
C GLY A 1060 -10.69 -25.44 39.70
N ALA A 1061 -11.07 -26.61 39.21
CA ALA A 1061 -10.32 -27.43 38.25
C ALA A 1061 -10.92 -27.36 36.84
N PRO A 1062 -10.84 -26.20 36.14
CA PRO A 1062 -11.48 -26.06 34.85
C PRO A 1062 -10.76 -26.85 33.76
N ARG A 1063 -11.54 -27.25 32.75
CA ARG A 1063 -11.02 -27.70 31.46
C ARG A 1063 -11.19 -26.58 30.44
N PHE A 1064 -10.11 -25.86 30.14
CA PHE A 1064 -10.18 -24.67 29.29
C PHE A 1064 -10.55 -24.99 27.83
N ASP A 1065 -10.20 -26.17 27.32
CA ASP A 1065 -10.61 -26.63 25.99
C ASP A 1065 -12.14 -26.63 25.81
N PHE A 1066 -12.89 -27.15 26.79
CA PHE A 1066 -14.35 -27.11 26.77
C PHE A 1066 -14.91 -25.69 26.82
N THR A 1067 -14.26 -24.82 27.59
CA THR A 1067 -14.67 -23.42 27.74
C THR A 1067 -14.53 -22.68 26.42
N LEU A 1068 -13.38 -22.81 25.75
CA LEU A 1068 -13.16 -22.18 24.45
C LEU A 1068 -14.14 -22.70 23.39
N ARG A 1069 -14.49 -24.00 23.41
CA ARG A 1069 -15.52 -24.58 22.52
C ARG A 1069 -16.90 -23.98 22.79
N ARG A 1070 -17.28 -23.82 24.05
CA ARG A 1070 -18.56 -23.22 24.45
C ARG A 1070 -18.65 -21.77 23.99
N LEU A 1071 -17.57 -21.00 24.15
CA LEU A 1071 -17.52 -19.58 23.77
C LEU A 1071 -17.56 -19.38 22.25
N ALA A 1072 -16.90 -20.25 21.48
CA ALA A 1072 -17.06 -20.27 20.02
C ALA A 1072 -18.51 -20.53 19.59
N SER A 1073 -19.25 -21.39 20.30
CA SER A 1073 -20.63 -21.75 19.95
C SER A 1073 -21.64 -20.64 20.28
N ALA A 1074 -21.33 -19.79 21.27
CA ALA A 1074 -22.18 -18.67 21.67
C ALA A 1074 -22.09 -17.46 20.72
N ASP A 1075 -20.99 -17.33 19.96
CA ASP A 1075 -20.75 -16.24 19.01
C ASP A 1075 -21.19 -16.61 17.56
N ALA A 1076 -21.60 -17.86 17.32
CA ALA A 1076 -22.12 -18.29 16.03
C ALA A 1076 -23.53 -17.71 15.83
N GLN A 1077 -23.67 -16.73 14.93
CA GLN A 1077 -25.00 -16.36 14.44
C GLN A 1077 -25.65 -17.57 13.74
N PRO A 1078 -26.98 -17.77 13.86
CA PRO A 1078 -27.67 -18.81 13.11
C PRO A 1078 -27.37 -18.60 11.61
N GLU A 1079 -26.98 -19.68 10.93
CA GLU A 1079 -26.82 -19.65 9.47
C GLU A 1079 -28.12 -19.10 8.85
N PRO A 1080 -28.04 -18.23 7.82
CA PRO A 1080 -29.22 -17.87 7.08
C PRO A 1080 -29.77 -19.16 6.46
N GLU A 1081 -30.96 -19.58 6.90
CA GLU A 1081 -31.70 -20.67 6.28
C GLU A 1081 -31.73 -20.42 4.78
N LEU A 1082 -31.03 -21.26 4.02
CA LEU A 1082 -31.28 -21.43 2.60
C LEU A 1082 -32.73 -21.88 2.49
N GLN A 1083 -33.63 -20.93 2.20
CA GLN A 1083 -34.98 -21.27 1.81
C GLN A 1083 -34.92 -22.12 0.53
N PRO A 1084 -35.73 -23.19 0.45
CA PRO A 1084 -35.64 -24.21 -0.59
C PRO A 1084 -35.86 -23.69 -2.01
#